data_AF-A0A1V6SPL8-F1
#
_entry.id   AF-A0A1V6SPL8-F1
#
_cell.length_a   1.000
_cell.length_b   1.000
_cell.length_c   1.000
_cell.angle_alpha   90.00
_cell.angle_beta   90.00
_cell.angle_gamma   90.00
#
_symmetry.space_group_name_H-M   'P 1'
#
loop_
_entity.id
_entity.type
_entity.pdbx_description
1 polymer ?
#
loop_
_entity_poly.entity_id
_entity_poly.type
_entity_poly.pdbx_seq_one_letter_code
_entity_poly.pdbx_strand_id
1 'polypeptide(L)'
;MEKPPLPDRAGSDSPPPYTPYVDPQVTAESGDVQTDGRIDVNLNSKLAKSLAQIAQQEQKHDYPVPESPSTQESPICDVKLNIVIQIVGSRGDVQPFIALGNELQRHGHRVRIATHGVFEKFVKDSYLEFFPIGGDPAQLMAYMVKNPGLIPQMKTFRDGEIKKKQRMVAEMLDGCWRSCISDDPTTQEPFVADAIIANPPSFAHVHCAQALGIPVHLMFTMPWTTTRAFPHPLANINKNLNPELMNTTTANWVSYGIVEWLTWQGLGDVINRFRSSIDLASVPATEGPCLAEALGIPFTYCWSPALVPRPRDWPSHIDVVGFFFAETPEYTPPPDLAEFLQAGPPPIYIGFGSIVVDDPQKLIDTVLDAVQLAGVRAIVSKGWSELAGRPDENIYYIGDCPHGWLFQQVAAVVHHGGAGTTACGLQNGKPTTVVPFFGDQPFWGDMIAKAGAGPEPIPHASLEPELLASAIQFCLTPEASAAAQEIAIKMQADSGVTAAVASFHRHLPLDRMRCSIMPDQVAVWRYKDGKHRLILSKTAAEILIEHNKIDSQNIKCYPVNPILIVNRRWDPLTGVLSAATGLGANMAKSTGEMFYNPYKEFKRSRTLNDAEGSSSSMSGSKSSDGRQDSFGTAGRMAGAGLQGFGKFSGTYLRGVIVDIPHAAAEGFRRAPQLYGEKPKEYGHVSDWKSGVKVGGKNFVGGMAGGVAGMITEPLKGAMDGGKDGAIKGLTRGALGMATKMPSAGIGLMAYPFHGISKSIESAFRTKTPKAIVAARLREGYAHAQRLQLSKEEQEEVVQVFDILLSSMAA
;
A
#
# COMPACT_ATOMS: atom_id res chain seq x y z
N MET A 1 42.97 -11.22 53.56
CA MET A 1 41.59 -11.73 53.73
C MET A 1 40.69 -10.87 52.86
N GLU A 2 40.54 -11.23 51.59
CA GLU A 2 39.75 -10.46 50.64
C GLU A 2 38.46 -11.21 50.33
N LYS A 3 37.34 -10.60 50.75
CA LYS A 3 35.99 -10.94 50.31
C LYS A 3 35.62 -10.00 49.15
N PRO A 4 34.85 -10.47 48.16
CA PRO A 4 34.72 -9.87 46.84
C PRO A 4 33.80 -8.63 46.80
N PRO A 5 33.89 -7.79 45.75
CA PRO A 5 33.00 -6.64 45.57
C PRO A 5 31.58 -7.06 45.18
N LEU A 6 30.62 -6.26 45.65
CA LEU A 6 29.19 -6.33 45.37
C LEU A 6 28.88 -5.92 43.91
N PRO A 7 27.78 -6.41 43.32
CA PRO A 7 27.42 -6.15 41.92
C PRO A 7 26.77 -4.78 41.72
N ASP A 8 27.18 -4.09 40.66
CA ASP A 8 26.60 -2.83 40.19
C ASP A 8 25.09 -2.97 39.89
N ARG A 9 24.28 -2.21 40.63
CA ARG A 9 22.90 -1.88 40.26
C ARG A 9 22.86 -0.44 39.75
N ALA A 10 22.69 -0.27 38.44
CA ALA A 10 21.93 0.83 37.84
C ALA A 10 21.90 0.66 36.30
N GLY A 11 20.88 -0.03 35.80
CA GLY A 11 20.50 0.10 34.40
C GLY A 11 19.97 1.51 34.16
N SER A 12 20.69 2.30 33.38
CA SER A 12 20.25 3.62 32.95
C SER A 12 19.10 3.47 31.96
N ASP A 13 17.88 3.87 32.35
CA ASP A 13 16.77 4.15 31.43
C ASP A 13 17.09 5.43 30.64
N SER A 14 18.02 5.31 29.68
CA SER A 14 18.18 6.29 28.61
C SER A 14 17.26 5.87 27.47
N PRO A 15 16.39 6.75 26.94
CA PRO A 15 15.70 6.45 25.69
C PRO A 15 16.75 6.19 24.59
N PRO A 16 16.48 5.29 23.63
CA PRO A 16 17.46 4.89 22.63
C PRO A 16 17.99 6.12 21.86
N PRO A 17 19.27 6.15 21.49
CA PRO A 17 19.84 7.25 20.72
C PRO A 17 19.19 7.27 19.32
N TYR A 18 18.29 8.20 19.11
CA TYR A 18 17.76 8.51 17.78
C TYR A 18 18.85 9.19 16.96
N THR A 19 19.16 8.65 15.79
CA THR A 19 19.97 9.31 14.75
C THR A 19 19.02 9.76 13.64
N PRO A 20 18.51 11.02 13.68
CA PRO A 20 17.55 11.51 12.71
C PRO A 20 18.30 12.08 11.49
N TYR A 21 18.90 11.19 10.71
CA TYR A 21 19.39 11.51 9.37
C TYR A 21 19.49 10.22 8.57
N VAL A 22 18.53 9.97 7.68
CA VAL A 22 18.72 9.00 6.62
C VAL A 22 19.44 9.75 5.50
N ASP A 23 20.76 9.74 5.59
CA ASP A 23 21.66 10.20 4.54
C ASP A 23 21.28 9.55 3.20
N PRO A 24 21.34 10.24 2.05
CA PRO A 24 21.35 9.59 0.74
C PRO A 24 22.43 8.49 0.58
N GLN A 25 23.40 8.38 1.50
CA GLN A 25 24.28 7.19 1.64
C GLN A 25 23.59 5.96 2.26
N VAL A 26 22.49 6.10 3.01
CA VAL A 26 21.75 4.99 3.65
C VAL A 26 21.03 4.12 2.62
N THR A 27 20.66 4.68 1.46
CA THR A 27 20.19 3.90 0.30
C THR A 27 21.29 3.02 -0.30
N ALA A 28 22.57 3.40 -0.20
CA ALA A 28 23.69 2.57 -0.66
C ALA A 28 23.98 1.39 0.28
N GLU A 29 23.66 1.52 1.57
CA GLU A 29 23.92 0.49 2.58
C GLU A 29 22.75 -0.49 2.80
N SER A 30 21.53 -0.16 2.38
CA SER A 30 20.30 -0.91 2.73
C SER A 30 19.93 -2.04 1.78
N GLY A 31 20.47 -2.05 0.55
CA GLY A 31 20.39 -3.19 -0.34
C GLY A 31 20.96 -2.96 -1.74
N ASP A 32 21.30 -4.06 -2.42
CA ASP A 32 21.71 -4.07 -3.83
C ASP A 32 20.79 -5.00 -4.62
N VAL A 33 20.71 -4.80 -5.93
CA VAL A 33 19.81 -5.57 -6.82
C VAL A 33 20.60 -6.68 -7.50
N GLN A 34 20.21 -7.93 -7.27
CA GLN A 34 20.82 -9.14 -7.85
C GLN A 34 20.36 -9.38 -9.29
N THR A 35 20.84 -10.46 -9.90
CA THR A 35 20.45 -10.90 -11.25
C THR A 35 19.08 -11.61 -11.31
N ASP A 36 18.37 -11.72 -10.19
CA ASP A 36 17.14 -12.53 -10.02
C ASP A 36 15.85 -11.70 -9.78
N GLY A 37 15.84 -10.40 -10.05
CA GLY A 37 14.62 -9.59 -9.94
C GLY A 37 14.41 -8.97 -8.55
N ARG A 38 15.22 -9.36 -7.56
CA ARG A 38 14.97 -9.12 -6.13
C ARG A 38 16.05 -8.23 -5.49
N ILE A 39 15.66 -7.62 -4.38
CA ILE A 39 16.46 -6.67 -3.61
C ILE A 39 17.11 -7.40 -2.44
N ASP A 40 18.44 -7.44 -2.38
CA ASP A 40 19.17 -7.95 -1.22
C ASP A 40 18.97 -6.99 -0.05
N VAL A 41 18.15 -7.40 0.91
CA VAL A 41 17.85 -6.55 2.07
C VAL A 41 18.98 -6.69 3.10
N ASN A 42 19.74 -5.60 3.30
CA ASN A 42 20.73 -5.55 4.36
C ASN A 42 20.05 -5.26 5.71
N LEU A 43 19.74 -6.34 6.42
CA LEU A 43 19.10 -6.31 7.74
C LEU A 43 20.00 -5.72 8.84
N ASN A 44 21.29 -5.52 8.58
CA ASN A 44 22.21 -4.83 9.50
C ASN A 44 22.25 -3.31 9.30
N SER A 45 21.60 -2.79 8.26
CA SER A 45 21.56 -1.35 7.96
C SER A 45 20.86 -0.55 9.06
N LYS A 46 21.17 0.76 9.13
CA LYS A 46 20.52 1.66 10.10
C LYS A 46 19.00 1.70 9.91
N LEU A 47 18.54 1.74 8.66
CA LEU A 47 17.12 1.71 8.32
C LEU A 47 16.46 0.42 8.81
N ALA A 48 17.06 -0.75 8.54
CA ALA A 48 16.54 -2.03 9.00
C ALA A 48 16.42 -2.10 10.54
N LYS A 49 17.44 -1.62 11.26
CA LYS A 49 17.43 -1.56 12.73
C LYS A 49 16.35 -0.62 13.27
N SER A 50 16.14 0.54 12.66
CA SER A 50 15.06 1.46 13.04
C SER A 50 13.67 0.85 12.77
N LEU A 51 13.48 0.22 11.61
CA LEU A 51 12.24 -0.49 11.29
C LEU A 51 11.98 -1.67 12.23
N ALA A 52 13.01 -2.43 12.60
CA ALA A 52 12.91 -3.49 13.60
C ALA A 52 12.45 -2.98 14.98
N GLN A 53 12.92 -1.80 15.41
CA GLN A 53 12.46 -1.18 16.66
C GLN A 53 10.96 -0.80 16.59
N ILE A 54 10.50 -0.28 15.45
CA ILE A 54 9.08 0.03 15.21
C ILE A 54 8.25 -1.27 15.26
N ALA A 55 8.70 -2.30 14.55
CA ALA A 55 8.05 -3.61 14.56
C ALA A 55 7.95 -4.21 15.97
N GLN A 56 8.97 -4.03 16.81
CA GLN A 56 8.94 -4.50 18.20
C GLN A 56 7.94 -3.71 19.06
N GLN A 57 7.78 -2.40 18.81
CA GLN A 57 6.83 -1.55 19.53
C GLN A 57 5.37 -1.78 19.13
N GLU A 58 5.10 -2.17 17.89
CA GLU A 58 3.75 -2.49 17.39
C GLU A 58 3.20 -3.85 17.88
N GLN A 59 3.96 -4.60 18.70
CA GLN A 59 3.50 -5.88 19.24
C GLN A 59 2.30 -5.70 20.18
N LYS A 60 1.07 -5.94 19.67
CA LYS A 60 -0.07 -6.54 20.43
C LYS A 60 -1.42 -6.72 19.70
N HIS A 61 -1.53 -6.68 18.37
CA HIS A 61 -2.84 -6.85 17.71
C HIS A 61 -2.84 -8.03 16.73
N ASP A 62 -3.08 -9.23 17.26
CA ASP A 62 -3.68 -10.28 16.45
C ASP A 62 -5.10 -9.85 16.13
N TYR A 63 -5.44 -9.78 14.85
CA TYR A 63 -6.82 -9.57 14.44
C TYR A 63 -7.55 -10.90 14.54
N PRO A 64 -8.78 -10.95 15.09
CA PRO A 64 -9.59 -12.14 15.00
C PRO A 64 -9.69 -12.55 13.53
N VAL A 65 -9.45 -13.83 13.24
CA VAL A 65 -9.57 -14.37 11.89
C VAL A 65 -11.01 -14.09 11.45
N PRO A 66 -11.23 -13.25 10.40
CA PRO A 66 -12.57 -13.07 9.88
C PRO A 66 -13.11 -14.45 9.48
N GLU A 67 -14.40 -14.71 9.71
CA GLU A 67 -15.05 -15.86 9.08
C GLU A 67 -14.76 -15.82 7.58
N SER A 68 -14.55 -16.99 6.96
CA SER A 68 -14.18 -17.11 5.55
C SER A 68 -15.04 -16.16 4.68
N PRO A 69 -14.46 -15.43 3.71
CA PRO A 69 -15.24 -14.54 2.85
C PRO A 69 -16.43 -15.24 2.18
N SER A 70 -16.33 -16.56 1.98
CA SER A 70 -17.39 -17.42 1.44
C SER A 70 -18.61 -17.62 2.35
N THR A 71 -18.52 -17.34 3.66
CA THR A 71 -19.61 -17.56 4.63
C THR A 71 -20.30 -16.27 5.10
N GLN A 72 -19.78 -15.09 4.76
CA GLN A 72 -20.43 -13.82 5.08
C GLN A 72 -21.40 -13.45 3.96
N GLU A 73 -22.69 -13.26 4.28
CA GLU A 73 -23.66 -12.67 3.36
C GLU A 73 -23.11 -11.32 2.88
N SER A 74 -22.69 -11.27 1.62
CA SER A 74 -22.15 -10.05 1.04
C SER A 74 -23.30 -9.06 0.88
N PRO A 75 -23.13 -7.80 1.29
CA PRO A 75 -24.16 -6.80 1.09
C PRO A 75 -24.46 -6.71 -0.40
N ILE A 76 -25.74 -6.85 -0.76
CA ILE A 76 -26.18 -6.72 -2.16
C ILE A 76 -25.84 -5.30 -2.61
N CYS A 77 -24.87 -5.19 -3.51
CA CYS A 77 -24.57 -3.95 -4.21
C CYS A 77 -25.59 -3.77 -5.34
N ASP A 78 -26.67 -3.06 -5.05
CA ASP A 78 -27.72 -2.66 -5.99
C ASP A 78 -27.42 -1.32 -6.68
N VAL A 79 -26.32 -0.65 -6.31
CA VAL A 79 -25.86 0.58 -6.95
C VAL A 79 -25.03 0.24 -8.18
N LYS A 80 -25.47 0.71 -9.36
CA LYS A 80 -24.73 0.54 -10.61
C LYS A 80 -23.56 1.54 -10.69
N LEU A 81 -22.36 1.05 -11.01
CA LEU A 81 -21.10 1.81 -10.96
C LEU A 81 -20.37 1.73 -12.30
N ASN A 82 -19.68 2.81 -12.65
CA ASN A 82 -18.61 2.79 -13.64
C ASN A 82 -17.29 2.45 -12.93
N ILE A 83 -16.75 1.25 -13.18
CA ILE A 83 -15.55 0.73 -12.52
C ILE A 83 -14.41 0.74 -13.53
N VAL A 84 -13.31 1.40 -13.19
CA VAL A 84 -12.05 1.27 -13.93
C VAL A 84 -11.12 0.31 -13.20
N ILE A 85 -10.59 -0.67 -13.91
CA ILE A 85 -9.62 -1.63 -13.41
C ILE A 85 -8.25 -1.31 -14.03
N GLN A 86 -7.31 -0.80 -13.23
CA GLN A 86 -5.98 -0.40 -13.67
C GLN A 86 -4.97 -1.54 -13.44
N ILE A 87 -4.46 -2.12 -14.52
CA ILE A 87 -3.49 -3.22 -14.45
C ILE A 87 -2.22 -2.87 -15.23
N VAL A 88 -1.08 -2.87 -14.55
CA VAL A 88 0.26 -2.86 -15.17
C VAL A 88 0.89 -4.24 -15.00
N GLY A 89 1.32 -4.87 -16.08
CA GLY A 89 1.92 -6.19 -16.03
C GLY A 89 1.86 -6.96 -17.34
N SER A 90 2.13 -8.26 -17.23
CA SER A 90 2.09 -9.23 -18.31
C SER A 90 0.67 -9.76 -18.56
N ARG A 91 0.52 -10.70 -19.51
CA ARG A 91 -0.76 -11.41 -19.71
C ARG A 91 -1.23 -12.11 -18.43
N GLY A 92 -0.29 -12.64 -17.63
CA GLY A 92 -0.61 -13.31 -16.35
C GLY A 92 -1.21 -12.37 -15.31
N ASP A 93 -0.95 -11.06 -15.42
CA ASP A 93 -1.53 -10.03 -14.57
C ASP A 93 -2.90 -9.58 -15.11
N VAL A 94 -3.06 -9.48 -16.43
CA VAL A 94 -4.32 -8.97 -17.05
C VAL A 94 -5.44 -10.01 -17.04
N GLN A 95 -5.13 -11.28 -17.33
CA GLN A 95 -6.14 -12.33 -17.49
C GLN A 95 -7.03 -12.53 -16.24
N PRO A 96 -6.49 -12.57 -14.99
CA PRO A 96 -7.32 -12.62 -13.79
C PRO A 96 -8.37 -11.49 -13.72
N PHE A 97 -7.99 -10.28 -14.10
CA PHE A 97 -8.88 -9.11 -13.99
C PHE A 97 -9.92 -9.02 -15.11
N ILE A 98 -9.72 -9.73 -16.23
CA ILE A 98 -10.79 -9.94 -17.21
C ILE A 98 -11.90 -10.80 -16.59
N ALA A 99 -11.55 -11.88 -15.90
CA ALA A 99 -12.53 -12.72 -15.21
C ALA A 99 -13.28 -11.92 -14.13
N LEU A 100 -12.57 -11.10 -13.35
CA LEU A 100 -13.16 -10.16 -12.39
C LEU A 100 -14.09 -9.15 -13.07
N GLY A 101 -13.67 -8.56 -14.18
CA GLY A 101 -14.48 -7.59 -14.92
C GLY A 101 -15.79 -8.17 -15.44
N ASN A 102 -15.75 -9.40 -15.96
CA ASN A 102 -16.94 -10.11 -16.43
C ASN A 102 -17.90 -10.40 -15.26
N GLU A 103 -17.39 -10.79 -14.10
CA GLU A 103 -18.23 -11.00 -12.92
C GLU A 103 -18.86 -9.68 -12.43
N LEU A 104 -18.11 -8.58 -12.39
CA LEU A 104 -18.64 -7.26 -12.08
C LEU A 104 -19.73 -6.81 -13.06
N GLN A 105 -19.61 -7.13 -14.36
CA GLN A 105 -20.66 -6.89 -15.35
C GLN A 105 -21.94 -7.69 -15.06
N ARG A 106 -21.83 -8.94 -14.56
CA ARG A 106 -23.00 -9.73 -14.13
C ARG A 106 -23.75 -9.08 -12.96
N HIS A 107 -23.05 -8.31 -12.14
CA HIS A 107 -23.65 -7.45 -11.09
C HIS A 107 -24.16 -6.10 -11.61
N GLY A 108 -24.18 -5.89 -12.94
CA GLY A 108 -24.74 -4.69 -13.57
C GLY A 108 -23.81 -3.47 -13.60
N HIS A 109 -22.53 -3.65 -13.27
CA HIS A 109 -21.53 -2.58 -13.39
C HIS A 109 -21.04 -2.41 -14.83
N ARG A 110 -20.66 -1.18 -15.17
CA ARG A 110 -19.95 -0.89 -16.43
C ARG A 110 -18.45 -0.92 -16.15
N VAL A 111 -17.73 -1.83 -16.80
CA VAL A 111 -16.33 -2.11 -16.47
C VAL A 111 -15.41 -1.72 -17.63
N ARG A 112 -14.36 -0.98 -17.29
CA ARG A 112 -13.27 -0.59 -18.18
C ARG A 112 -11.94 -1.13 -17.68
N ILE A 113 -11.25 -1.91 -18.48
CA ILE A 113 -9.89 -2.36 -18.22
C ILE A 113 -8.90 -1.35 -18.80
N ALA A 114 -8.08 -0.78 -17.93
CA ALA A 114 -7.01 0.14 -18.27
C ALA A 114 -5.66 -0.58 -18.16
N THR A 115 -5.06 -0.93 -19.31
CA THR A 115 -3.78 -1.66 -19.37
C THR A 115 -3.02 -1.33 -20.66
N HIS A 116 -1.94 -2.06 -20.93
CA HIS A 116 -1.07 -1.83 -22.07
C HIS A 116 -1.78 -2.10 -23.42
N GLY A 117 -1.42 -1.33 -24.45
CA GLY A 117 -2.03 -1.38 -25.78
C GLY A 117 -2.07 -2.77 -26.42
N VAL A 118 -1.05 -3.60 -26.16
CA VAL A 118 -0.93 -4.96 -26.70
C VAL A 118 -2.05 -5.90 -26.26
N PHE A 119 -2.76 -5.60 -25.17
CA PHE A 119 -3.86 -6.40 -24.65
C PHE A 119 -5.24 -5.91 -25.09
N GLU A 120 -5.34 -4.88 -25.92
CA GLU A 120 -6.61 -4.30 -26.38
C GLU A 120 -7.57 -5.37 -26.92
N LYS A 121 -7.08 -6.18 -27.87
CA LYS A 121 -7.88 -7.24 -28.47
C LYS A 121 -8.35 -8.25 -27.42
N PHE A 122 -7.45 -8.67 -26.53
CA PHE A 122 -7.77 -9.67 -25.49
C PHE A 122 -8.88 -9.18 -24.54
N VAL A 123 -8.87 -7.90 -24.17
CA VAL A 123 -9.91 -7.28 -23.36
C VAL A 123 -11.24 -7.16 -24.13
N LYS A 124 -11.19 -6.63 -25.36
CA LYS A 124 -12.40 -6.40 -26.18
C LYS A 124 -13.09 -7.70 -26.59
N ASP A 125 -12.33 -8.75 -26.89
CA ASP A 125 -12.85 -10.10 -27.19
C ASP A 125 -13.61 -10.71 -25.98
N SER A 126 -13.39 -10.17 -24.78
CA SER A 126 -14.10 -10.53 -23.54
C SER A 126 -15.29 -9.60 -23.23
N TYR A 127 -15.70 -8.73 -24.16
CA TYR A 127 -16.82 -7.79 -24.02
C TYR A 127 -16.66 -6.73 -22.90
N LEU A 128 -15.41 -6.41 -22.55
CA LEU A 128 -15.07 -5.34 -21.61
C LEU A 128 -14.59 -4.08 -22.37
N GLU A 129 -14.82 -2.90 -21.79
CA GLU A 129 -14.22 -1.67 -22.34
C GLU A 129 -12.71 -1.66 -22.13
N PHE A 130 -11.98 -1.07 -23.07
CA PHE A 130 -10.52 -0.99 -23.02
C PHE A 130 -10.05 0.46 -23.04
N PHE A 131 -9.04 0.77 -22.21
CA PHE A 131 -8.33 2.04 -22.27
C PHE A 131 -6.81 1.84 -22.26
N PRO A 132 -6.06 2.37 -23.24
CA PRO A 132 -4.61 2.22 -23.28
C PRO A 132 -3.98 3.17 -22.25
N ILE A 133 -3.19 2.61 -21.32
CA ILE A 133 -2.42 3.42 -20.37
C ILE A 133 -1.00 3.73 -20.87
N GLY A 134 -0.61 3.20 -22.03
CA GLY A 134 0.76 3.32 -22.54
C GLY A 134 1.71 2.34 -21.87
N GLY A 135 3.01 2.50 -22.14
CA GLY A 135 4.04 1.54 -21.75
C GLY A 135 3.96 0.21 -22.52
N ASP A 136 5.09 -0.48 -22.57
CA ASP A 136 5.24 -1.75 -23.28
C ASP A 136 5.64 -2.86 -22.27
N PRO A 137 4.78 -3.88 -22.04
CA PRO A 137 5.07 -5.00 -21.15
C PRO A 137 6.35 -5.71 -21.52
N ALA A 138 6.67 -5.85 -22.81
CA ALA A 138 7.88 -6.52 -23.26
C ALA A 138 9.12 -5.68 -22.91
N GLN A 139 9.04 -4.35 -22.99
CA GLN A 139 10.14 -3.48 -22.53
C GLN A 139 10.27 -3.47 -21.00
N LEU A 140 9.16 -3.54 -20.26
CA LEU A 140 9.13 -3.69 -18.80
C LEU A 140 9.75 -5.03 -18.36
N MET A 141 9.32 -6.14 -18.97
CA MET A 141 9.82 -7.49 -18.69
C MET A 141 11.28 -7.68 -19.16
N ALA A 142 11.62 -7.28 -20.38
CA ALA A 142 13.00 -7.36 -20.88
C ALA A 142 13.95 -6.49 -20.05
N TYR A 143 13.45 -5.40 -19.45
CA TYR A 143 14.20 -4.63 -18.48
C TYR A 143 14.37 -5.38 -17.15
N MET A 144 13.30 -5.94 -16.58
CA MET A 144 13.37 -6.76 -15.35
C MET A 144 14.24 -8.01 -15.52
N VAL A 145 14.39 -8.53 -16.74
CA VAL A 145 15.30 -9.65 -17.04
C VAL A 145 16.74 -9.17 -17.21
N LYS A 146 16.98 -7.99 -17.81
CA LYS A 146 18.34 -7.46 -18.05
C LYS A 146 18.93 -6.68 -16.87
N ASN A 147 18.08 -6.15 -15.99
CA ASN A 147 18.42 -5.35 -14.83
C ASN A 147 17.48 -5.76 -13.70
N PRO A 148 17.80 -6.81 -12.96
CA PRO A 148 16.78 -7.55 -12.24
C PRO A 148 16.37 -6.90 -10.91
N GLY A 149 15.87 -5.67 -10.98
CA GLY A 149 15.16 -5.00 -9.91
C GLY A 149 14.35 -3.82 -10.44
N LEU A 150 13.26 -3.52 -9.73
CA LEU A 150 12.43 -2.33 -9.95
C LEU A 150 13.22 -1.02 -9.71
N ILE A 151 14.34 -1.10 -8.99
CA ILE A 151 15.22 0.02 -8.66
C ILE A 151 16.47 -0.05 -9.56
N PRO A 152 16.84 1.03 -10.26
CA PRO A 152 18.07 1.05 -11.03
C PRO A 152 19.28 0.79 -10.12
N GLN A 153 20.18 -0.13 -10.51
CA GLN A 153 21.45 -0.28 -9.80
C GLN A 153 22.19 1.06 -9.83
N MET A 154 22.77 1.45 -8.69
CA MET A 154 23.65 2.62 -8.59
C MET A 154 24.96 2.44 -9.39
N LYS A 155 25.16 1.30 -10.07
CA LYS A 155 26.28 1.08 -11.02
C LYS A 155 25.86 1.19 -12.49
N THR A 156 24.56 1.13 -12.81
CA THR A 156 24.01 1.41 -14.15
C THR A 156 23.71 2.90 -14.35
N PHE A 157 24.67 3.77 -14.02
CA PHE A 157 24.62 5.20 -14.35
C PHE A 157 24.85 5.42 -15.85
N ARG A 158 23.88 5.02 -16.68
CA ARG A 158 23.72 5.55 -18.05
C ARG A 158 22.52 6.49 -18.04
N ASP A 159 22.79 7.80 -18.05
CA ASP A 159 21.81 8.89 -17.93
C ASP A 159 20.58 8.78 -18.87
N GLY A 160 20.68 8.04 -19.97
CA GLY A 160 19.59 7.84 -20.94
C GLY A 160 18.51 6.84 -20.51
N GLU A 161 18.87 5.75 -19.81
CA GLU A 161 17.92 4.68 -19.50
C GLU A 161 16.95 5.05 -18.38
N ILE A 162 17.44 5.71 -17.32
CA ILE A 162 16.60 6.17 -16.21
C ILE A 162 15.57 7.21 -16.70
N LYS A 163 15.99 8.15 -17.55
CA LYS A 163 15.08 9.15 -18.14
C LYS A 163 14.06 8.52 -19.09
N LYS A 164 14.41 7.45 -19.81
CA LYS A 164 13.45 6.69 -20.61
C LYS A 164 12.41 6.00 -19.71
N LYS A 165 12.84 5.40 -18.60
CA LYS A 165 11.96 4.72 -17.62
C LYS A 165 11.01 5.69 -16.92
N GLN A 166 11.53 6.80 -16.41
CA GLN A 166 10.70 7.83 -15.77
C GLN A 166 9.66 8.41 -16.74
N ARG A 167 9.98 8.50 -18.04
CA ARG A 167 9.00 8.88 -19.07
C ARG A 167 7.93 7.82 -19.27
N MET A 168 8.30 6.55 -19.35
CA MET A 168 7.34 5.45 -19.48
C MET A 168 6.41 5.36 -18.26
N VAL A 169 6.94 5.50 -17.04
CA VAL A 169 6.11 5.55 -15.82
C VAL A 169 5.22 6.78 -15.83
N ALA A 170 5.73 7.96 -16.22
CA ALA A 170 4.91 9.16 -16.33
C ALA A 170 3.77 9.00 -17.36
N GLU A 171 4.03 8.34 -18.49
CA GLU A 171 3.02 7.99 -19.49
C GLU A 171 1.96 7.07 -18.89
N MET A 172 2.37 6.00 -18.17
CA MET A 172 1.44 5.11 -17.48
C MET A 172 0.58 5.82 -16.44
N LEU A 173 1.18 6.72 -15.64
CA LEU A 173 0.45 7.51 -14.65
C LEU A 173 -0.60 8.43 -15.32
N ASP A 174 -0.23 9.10 -16.42
CA ASP A 174 -1.17 9.92 -17.20
C ASP A 174 -2.27 9.07 -17.84
N GLY A 175 -1.91 7.93 -18.42
CA GLY A 175 -2.83 6.96 -19.01
C GLY A 175 -3.85 6.44 -17.99
N CYS A 176 -3.39 6.08 -16.79
CA CYS A 176 -4.26 5.70 -15.67
C CYS A 176 -5.20 6.84 -15.27
N TRP A 177 -4.73 8.09 -15.17
CA TRP A 177 -5.62 9.23 -14.89
C TRP A 177 -6.68 9.42 -15.99
N ARG A 178 -6.25 9.38 -17.25
CA ARG A 178 -7.14 9.55 -18.40
C ARG A 178 -8.17 8.44 -18.47
N SER A 179 -7.82 7.21 -18.11
CA SER A 179 -8.76 6.08 -18.06
C SER A 179 -9.96 6.33 -17.14
N CYS A 180 -9.78 7.18 -16.12
CA CYS A 180 -10.83 7.50 -15.15
C CYS A 180 -11.82 8.57 -15.60
N ILE A 181 -11.49 9.44 -16.56
CA ILE A 181 -12.33 10.61 -16.90
C ILE A 181 -12.47 10.90 -18.40
N SER A 182 -11.71 10.20 -19.25
CA SER A 182 -11.77 10.38 -20.69
C SER A 182 -12.81 9.45 -21.29
N ASP A 183 -13.43 9.91 -22.36
CA ASP A 183 -14.36 9.12 -23.16
C ASP A 183 -13.63 7.90 -23.76
N ASP A 184 -14.39 6.88 -24.15
CA ASP A 184 -13.82 5.69 -24.80
C ASP A 184 -13.03 6.10 -26.07
N PRO A 185 -11.76 5.68 -26.24
CA PRO A 185 -10.95 6.10 -27.38
C PRO A 185 -11.54 5.70 -28.74
N THR A 186 -12.33 4.61 -28.79
CA THR A 186 -12.92 4.07 -30.01
C THR A 186 -14.35 4.55 -30.21
N THR A 187 -15.22 4.35 -29.22
CA THR A 187 -16.66 4.64 -29.35
C THR A 187 -17.00 6.09 -29.02
N GLN A 188 -16.05 6.85 -28.45
CA GLN A 188 -16.26 8.21 -27.93
C GLN A 188 -17.36 8.28 -26.85
N GLU A 189 -17.72 7.14 -26.26
CA GLU A 189 -18.71 7.08 -25.21
C GLU A 189 -18.15 7.68 -23.91
N PRO A 190 -18.81 8.69 -23.31
CA PRO A 190 -18.33 9.30 -22.07
C PRO A 190 -18.19 8.28 -20.94
N PHE A 191 -17.15 8.44 -20.11
CA PHE A 191 -16.89 7.59 -18.95
C PHE A 191 -16.21 8.39 -17.85
N VAL A 192 -16.76 8.31 -16.64
CA VAL A 192 -16.13 8.77 -15.41
C VAL A 192 -16.20 7.65 -14.37
N ALA A 193 -15.07 7.34 -13.76
CA ALA A 193 -14.99 6.30 -12.74
C ALA A 193 -15.76 6.70 -11.48
N ASP A 194 -16.56 5.76 -10.98
CA ASP A 194 -17.25 5.80 -9.69
C ASP A 194 -16.50 4.96 -8.63
N ALA A 195 -15.65 4.03 -9.07
CA ALA A 195 -14.70 3.28 -8.24
C ALA A 195 -13.47 2.83 -9.05
N ILE A 196 -12.35 2.60 -8.37
CA ILE A 196 -11.11 2.08 -8.97
C ILE A 196 -10.75 0.73 -8.34
N ILE A 197 -10.47 -0.26 -9.18
CA ILE A 197 -9.73 -1.47 -8.77
C ILE A 197 -8.35 -1.38 -9.43
N ALA A 198 -7.28 -1.74 -8.72
CA ALA A 198 -5.95 -1.68 -9.30
C ALA A 198 -4.99 -2.71 -8.72
N ASN A 199 -3.98 -3.09 -9.51
CA ASN A 199 -2.80 -3.74 -8.93
C ASN A 199 -1.76 -2.70 -8.48
N PRO A 200 -0.94 -2.98 -7.45
CA PRO A 200 0.06 -2.03 -6.94
C PRO A 200 1.05 -1.49 -7.99
N PRO A 201 1.54 -2.29 -8.97
CA PRO A 201 2.45 -1.80 -10.00
C PRO A 201 1.91 -0.65 -10.88
N SER A 202 0.61 -0.33 -10.82
CA SER A 202 0.04 0.82 -11.52
C SER A 202 0.44 2.18 -10.92
N PHE A 203 0.73 2.26 -9.62
CA PHE A 203 1.12 3.45 -8.83
C PHE A 203 0.20 4.69 -8.88
N ALA A 204 -0.71 4.80 -9.85
CA ALA A 204 -1.60 5.95 -10.04
C ALA A 204 -2.87 5.88 -9.18
N HIS A 205 -3.26 4.68 -8.78
CA HIS A 205 -4.55 4.31 -8.19
C HIS A 205 -5.02 5.24 -7.04
N VAL A 206 -4.26 5.35 -5.95
CA VAL A 206 -4.61 6.20 -4.78
C VAL A 206 -4.72 7.67 -5.17
N HIS A 207 -3.89 8.12 -6.11
CA HIS A 207 -3.84 9.51 -6.54
C HIS A 207 -5.03 9.85 -7.43
N CYS A 208 -5.41 8.97 -8.36
CA CYS A 208 -6.62 9.11 -9.17
C CYS A 208 -7.86 9.12 -8.27
N ALA A 209 -7.94 8.18 -7.32
CA ALA A 209 -9.02 8.08 -6.34
C ALA A 209 -9.12 9.35 -5.48
N GLN A 210 -7.98 9.92 -5.07
CA GLN A 210 -7.93 11.18 -4.31
C GLN A 210 -8.46 12.35 -5.13
N ALA A 211 -8.08 12.48 -6.41
CA ALA A 211 -8.53 13.57 -7.27
C ALA A 211 -10.04 13.51 -7.54
N LEU A 212 -10.60 12.31 -7.69
CA LEU A 212 -12.02 12.08 -7.94
C LEU A 212 -12.88 12.03 -6.67
N GLY A 213 -12.27 11.73 -5.52
CA GLY A 213 -12.98 11.49 -4.26
C GLY A 213 -13.83 10.22 -4.30
N ILE A 214 -13.32 9.14 -4.91
CA ILE A 214 -14.00 7.84 -5.09
C ILE A 214 -13.22 6.71 -4.38
N PRO A 215 -13.83 5.56 -4.06
CA PRO A 215 -13.11 4.45 -3.46
C PRO A 215 -12.08 3.83 -4.41
N VAL A 216 -11.04 3.25 -3.81
CA VAL A 216 -10.03 2.45 -4.48
C VAL A 216 -9.83 1.15 -3.72
N HIS A 217 -9.75 0.04 -4.44
CA HIS A 217 -9.49 -1.29 -3.91
C HIS A 217 -8.28 -1.88 -4.63
N LEU A 218 -7.27 -2.34 -3.87
CA LEU A 218 -6.11 -2.99 -4.45
C LEU A 218 -6.29 -4.49 -4.52
N MET A 219 -6.06 -5.09 -5.68
CA MET A 219 -6.09 -6.54 -5.81
C MET A 219 -4.81 -7.03 -6.41
N PHE A 220 -4.27 -8.13 -5.90
CA PHE A 220 -3.01 -8.65 -6.42
C PHE A 220 -2.81 -10.13 -6.22
N THR A 221 -1.95 -10.70 -7.06
CA THR A 221 -1.62 -12.12 -7.04
C THR A 221 -0.45 -12.44 -6.13
N MET A 222 0.39 -11.48 -5.75
CA MET A 222 1.52 -11.70 -4.82
C MET A 222 1.44 -10.76 -3.61
N PRO A 223 2.02 -11.14 -2.46
CA PRO A 223 1.98 -10.29 -1.27
C PRO A 223 2.63 -8.92 -1.47
N TRP A 224 1.95 -7.88 -1.00
CA TRP A 224 2.39 -6.48 -1.07
C TRP A 224 2.20 -5.72 0.25
N THR A 225 1.44 -6.27 1.19
CA THR A 225 1.09 -5.67 2.47
C THR A 225 1.92 -6.29 3.58
N THR A 226 2.45 -5.43 4.44
CA THR A 226 3.33 -5.79 5.55
C THR A 226 2.78 -6.94 6.39
N THR A 227 3.62 -7.95 6.66
CA THR A 227 3.31 -9.07 7.57
C THR A 227 4.58 -9.70 8.13
N ARG A 228 4.45 -10.39 9.25
CA ARG A 228 5.46 -11.22 9.90
C ARG A 228 5.51 -12.66 9.36
N ALA A 229 4.49 -13.10 8.62
CA ALA A 229 4.34 -14.50 8.22
C ALA A 229 5.37 -14.93 7.15
N PHE A 230 5.66 -14.06 6.20
CA PHE A 230 6.59 -14.31 5.09
C PHE A 230 7.20 -12.98 4.61
N PRO A 231 8.39 -13.00 4.01
CA PRO A 231 9.03 -11.79 3.54
C PRO A 231 8.35 -11.22 2.30
N HIS A 232 8.66 -9.96 1.99
CA HIS A 232 8.25 -9.34 0.73
C HIS A 232 8.78 -10.20 -0.45
N PRO A 233 7.96 -10.58 -1.45
CA PRO A 233 8.38 -11.46 -2.54
C PRO A 233 9.61 -10.93 -3.31
N LEU A 234 9.67 -9.62 -3.51
CA LEU A 234 10.80 -8.93 -4.15
C LEU A 234 12.04 -8.74 -3.26
N ALA A 235 12.08 -9.29 -2.05
CA ALA A 235 13.22 -9.16 -1.14
C ALA A 235 13.99 -10.49 -1.00
N ASN A 236 15.31 -10.42 -1.14
CA ASN A 236 16.24 -11.46 -0.73
C ASN A 236 16.69 -11.17 0.70
N ILE A 237 16.36 -12.07 1.62
CA ILE A 237 16.79 -11.97 3.02
C ILE A 237 17.97 -12.90 3.24
N ASN A 238 19.10 -12.35 3.67
CA ASN A 238 20.25 -13.15 4.06
C ASN A 238 19.92 -13.96 5.32
N LYS A 239 20.12 -15.29 5.26
CA LYS A 239 19.84 -16.23 6.36
C LYS A 239 20.84 -16.11 7.53
N ASN A 240 21.96 -15.41 7.36
CA ASN A 240 22.95 -15.15 8.41
C ASN A 240 22.54 -13.99 9.32
N LEU A 241 21.39 -14.12 9.98
CA LEU A 241 20.87 -13.16 10.94
C LEU A 241 21.58 -13.31 12.29
N ASN A 242 21.89 -12.19 12.95
CA ASN A 242 22.17 -12.22 14.39
C ASN A 242 20.81 -12.36 15.12
N PRO A 243 20.50 -13.51 15.73
CA PRO A 243 19.18 -13.78 16.29
C PRO A 243 18.82 -12.86 17.46
N GLU A 244 19.81 -12.30 18.15
CA GLU A 244 19.61 -11.37 19.27
C GLU A 244 19.12 -9.99 18.81
N LEU A 245 19.44 -9.59 17.57
CA LEU A 245 19.04 -8.30 16.99
C LEU A 245 17.81 -8.43 16.09
N MET A 246 17.66 -9.55 15.37
CA MET A 246 16.62 -9.69 14.35
C MET A 246 16.22 -11.15 14.13
N ASN A 247 15.02 -11.52 14.58
CA ASN A 247 14.43 -12.82 14.28
C ASN A 247 13.72 -12.83 12.92
N THR A 248 13.40 -14.02 12.40
CA THR A 248 12.79 -14.20 11.08
C THR A 248 11.47 -13.43 10.90
N THR A 249 10.62 -13.38 11.92
CA THR A 249 9.32 -12.66 11.84
C THR A 249 9.51 -11.16 11.75
N THR A 250 10.50 -10.59 12.45
CA THR A 250 10.86 -9.18 12.33
C THR A 250 11.52 -8.89 10.99
N ALA A 251 12.38 -9.80 10.49
CA ALA A 251 13.00 -9.69 9.18
C ALA A 251 11.97 -9.66 8.05
N ASN A 252 10.94 -10.52 8.13
CA ASN A 252 9.81 -10.51 7.19
C ASN A 252 9.11 -9.14 7.17
N TRP A 253 8.74 -8.61 8.34
CA TRP A 253 8.09 -7.31 8.44
C TRP A 253 8.95 -6.17 7.88
N VAL A 254 10.24 -6.15 8.25
CA VAL A 254 11.20 -5.11 7.82
C VAL A 254 11.42 -5.13 6.31
N SER A 255 11.34 -6.31 5.66
CA SER A 255 11.52 -6.42 4.22
C SER A 255 10.52 -5.59 3.42
N TYR A 256 9.24 -5.53 3.85
CA TYR A 256 8.23 -4.70 3.19
C TYR A 256 8.58 -3.21 3.27
N GLY A 257 8.94 -2.73 4.46
CA GLY A 257 9.31 -1.34 4.65
C GLY A 257 10.51 -0.91 3.81
N ILE A 258 11.49 -1.79 3.60
CA ILE A 258 12.66 -1.51 2.76
C ILE A 258 12.31 -1.50 1.28
N VAL A 259 11.56 -2.49 0.79
CA VAL A 259 11.15 -2.56 -0.62
C VAL A 259 10.30 -1.36 -1.00
N GLU A 260 9.31 -1.00 -0.17
CA GLU A 260 8.48 0.17 -0.38
C GLU A 260 9.27 1.49 -0.30
N TRP A 261 10.22 1.59 0.64
CA TRP A 261 11.09 2.76 0.76
C TRP A 261 11.88 2.98 -0.53
N LEU A 262 12.54 1.93 -1.02
CA LEU A 262 13.35 2.01 -2.23
C LEU A 262 12.49 2.26 -3.48
N THR A 263 11.31 1.66 -3.57
CA THR A 263 10.33 1.92 -4.63
C THR A 263 9.95 3.40 -4.66
N TRP A 264 9.66 3.98 -3.49
CA TRP A 264 9.33 5.40 -3.38
C TRP A 264 10.52 6.32 -3.70
N GLN A 265 11.74 5.97 -3.33
CA GLN A 265 12.92 6.75 -3.73
C GLN A 265 13.10 6.78 -5.26
N GLY A 266 12.83 5.66 -5.95
CA GLY A 266 12.94 5.60 -7.40
C GLY A 266 11.84 6.34 -8.16
N LEU A 267 10.61 6.33 -7.64
CA LEU A 267 9.41 6.80 -8.36
C LEU A 267 8.74 8.04 -7.77
N GLY A 268 9.04 8.42 -6.53
CA GLY A 268 8.35 9.46 -5.78
C GLY A 268 8.35 10.82 -6.47
N ASP A 269 9.45 11.18 -7.15
CA ASP A 269 9.54 12.41 -7.94
C ASP A 269 8.65 12.38 -9.20
N VAL A 270 8.60 11.22 -9.88
CA VAL A 270 7.73 11.02 -11.06
C VAL A 270 6.27 11.12 -10.63
N ILE A 271 5.92 10.43 -9.55
CA ILE A 271 4.59 10.44 -8.93
C ILE A 271 4.21 11.85 -8.51
N ASN A 272 5.08 12.60 -7.84
CA ASN A 272 4.78 13.96 -7.40
C ASN A 272 4.65 14.97 -8.55
N ARG A 273 5.39 14.78 -9.64
CA ARG A 273 5.16 15.54 -10.90
C ARG A 273 3.81 15.23 -11.51
N PHE A 274 3.45 13.95 -11.59
CA PHE A 274 2.13 13.53 -12.05
C PHE A 274 1.02 14.11 -11.16
N ARG A 275 1.14 14.00 -9.83
CA ARG A 275 0.19 14.60 -8.87
C ARG A 275 0.01 16.09 -9.10
N SER A 276 1.10 16.81 -9.35
CA SER A 276 1.04 18.25 -9.68
C SER A 276 0.30 18.50 -11.00
N SER A 277 0.45 17.63 -12.00
CA SER A 277 -0.26 17.75 -13.30
C SER A 277 -1.78 17.56 -13.18
N ILE A 278 -2.23 16.87 -12.13
CA ILE A 278 -3.64 16.67 -11.78
C ILE A 278 -4.07 17.49 -10.55
N ASP A 279 -3.39 18.60 -10.25
CA ASP A 279 -3.74 19.56 -9.18
C ASP A 279 -3.68 19.00 -7.74
N LEU A 280 -3.01 17.87 -7.51
CA LEU A 280 -2.81 17.29 -6.18
C LEU A 280 -1.51 17.78 -5.51
N ALA A 281 -1.49 17.78 -4.18
CA ALA A 281 -0.32 18.18 -3.39
C ALA A 281 0.71 17.05 -3.38
N SER A 282 2.00 17.36 -3.36
CA SER A 282 3.04 16.33 -3.25
C SER A 282 2.84 15.45 -2.00
N VAL A 283 3.09 14.16 -2.14
CA VAL A 283 3.19 13.24 -0.99
C VAL A 283 4.57 13.42 -0.37
N PRO A 284 4.67 13.59 0.96
CA PRO A 284 5.96 13.63 1.65
C PRO A 284 6.75 12.33 1.47
N ALA A 285 8.08 12.44 1.42
CA ALA A 285 8.97 11.29 1.26
C ALA A 285 8.78 10.22 2.35
N THR A 286 8.39 10.63 3.55
CA THR A 286 8.15 9.73 4.70
C THR A 286 6.80 9.01 4.65
N GLU A 287 5.83 9.48 3.87
CA GLU A 287 4.49 8.88 3.81
C GLU A 287 4.29 7.97 2.60
N GLY A 288 4.93 8.29 1.47
CA GLY A 288 4.80 7.51 0.23
C GLY A 288 5.01 5.98 0.40
N PRO A 289 6.10 5.54 1.05
CA PRO A 289 6.40 4.11 1.28
C PRO A 289 5.36 3.31 2.07
N CYS A 290 4.46 3.97 2.78
CA CYS A 290 3.44 3.28 3.58
C CYS A 290 2.05 3.85 3.30
N LEU A 291 1.86 4.46 2.13
CA LEU A 291 0.68 5.25 1.83
C LEU A 291 -0.60 4.40 1.84
N ALA A 292 -0.56 3.21 1.23
CA ALA A 292 -1.72 2.31 1.20
C ALA A 292 -2.11 1.83 2.61
N GLU A 293 -1.12 1.45 3.41
CA GLU A 293 -1.28 1.03 4.80
C GLU A 293 -1.79 2.18 5.69
N ALA A 294 -1.19 3.37 5.57
CA ALA A 294 -1.55 4.56 6.33
C ALA A 294 -2.99 5.04 6.07
N LEU A 295 -3.48 4.82 4.85
CA LEU A 295 -4.83 5.15 4.42
C LEU A 295 -5.84 4.02 4.68
N GLY A 296 -5.38 2.84 5.10
CA GLY A 296 -6.22 1.64 5.26
C GLY A 296 -6.93 1.26 3.97
N ILE A 297 -6.21 1.32 2.83
CA ILE A 297 -6.79 0.97 1.52
C ILE A 297 -7.16 -0.53 1.52
N PRO A 298 -8.42 -0.88 1.18
CA PRO A 298 -8.83 -2.28 1.05
C PRO A 298 -7.95 -3.05 0.07
N PHE A 299 -7.58 -4.27 0.45
CA PHE A 299 -6.70 -5.13 -0.31
C PHE A 299 -7.29 -6.54 -0.43
N THR A 300 -7.33 -7.11 -1.64
CA THR A 300 -7.75 -8.50 -1.87
C THR A 300 -6.67 -9.27 -2.59
N TYR A 301 -6.26 -10.38 -2.00
CA TYR A 301 -5.27 -11.27 -2.58
C TYR A 301 -5.90 -12.43 -3.32
N CYS A 302 -5.50 -12.57 -4.58
CA CYS A 302 -6.06 -13.49 -5.56
C CYS A 302 -5.33 -14.84 -5.55
N TRP A 303 -5.16 -15.43 -4.36
CA TRP A 303 -4.61 -16.77 -4.19
C TRP A 303 -5.45 -17.61 -3.22
N SER A 304 -5.28 -18.92 -3.29
CA SER A 304 -6.02 -19.83 -2.40
C SER A 304 -5.50 -19.80 -0.97
N PRO A 305 -6.39 -19.64 0.04
CA PRO A 305 -6.01 -19.78 1.44
C PRO A 305 -5.56 -21.21 1.79
N ALA A 306 -5.84 -22.21 0.93
CA ALA A 306 -5.35 -23.56 1.08
C ALA A 306 -3.84 -23.69 0.89
N LEU A 307 -3.25 -22.83 0.04
CA LEU A 307 -1.81 -22.77 -0.18
C LEU A 307 -1.15 -21.74 0.75
N VAL A 308 -1.65 -20.51 0.74
CA VAL A 308 -1.12 -19.42 1.57
C VAL A 308 -2.25 -18.86 2.44
N PRO A 309 -2.33 -19.28 3.72
CA PRO A 309 -3.38 -18.81 4.60
C PRO A 309 -3.22 -17.32 4.89
N ARG A 310 -4.34 -16.64 5.16
CA ARG A 310 -4.36 -15.24 5.57
C ARG A 310 -3.53 -15.05 6.86
N PRO A 311 -2.47 -14.22 6.86
CA PRO A 311 -1.76 -13.84 8.07
C PRO A 311 -2.67 -13.28 9.16
N ARG A 312 -2.34 -13.59 10.42
CA ARG A 312 -3.11 -13.17 11.61
C ARG A 312 -2.91 -11.70 11.97
N ASP A 313 -1.79 -11.12 11.53
CA ASP A 313 -1.45 -9.71 11.73
C ASP A 313 -2.05 -8.79 10.66
N TRP A 314 -2.79 -9.33 9.69
CA TRP A 314 -3.52 -8.50 8.73
C TRP A 314 -4.85 -7.98 9.30
N PRO A 315 -5.17 -6.69 9.12
CA PRO A 315 -6.45 -6.09 9.49
C PRO A 315 -7.59 -6.58 8.59
N SER A 316 -8.83 -6.37 9.03
CA SER A 316 -10.05 -6.88 8.38
C SER A 316 -10.31 -6.35 6.96
N HIS A 317 -9.60 -5.30 6.52
CA HIS A 317 -9.70 -4.76 5.16
C HIS A 317 -8.75 -5.46 4.17
N ILE A 318 -8.05 -6.51 4.62
CA ILE A 318 -7.16 -7.32 3.79
C ILE A 318 -7.71 -8.75 3.74
N ASP A 319 -8.08 -9.19 2.54
CA ASP A 319 -8.70 -10.48 2.26
C ASP A 319 -7.80 -11.40 1.43
N VAL A 320 -8.02 -12.70 1.56
CA VAL A 320 -7.49 -13.75 0.68
C VAL A 320 -8.70 -14.54 0.20
N VAL A 321 -8.95 -14.56 -1.12
CA VAL A 321 -10.27 -14.97 -1.65
C VAL A 321 -10.25 -16.22 -2.53
N GLY A 322 -9.08 -16.70 -2.95
CA GLY A 322 -8.95 -17.75 -3.96
C GLY A 322 -8.30 -17.23 -5.24
N PHE A 323 -7.75 -18.16 -6.03
CA PHE A 323 -7.22 -17.83 -7.36
C PHE A 323 -8.35 -17.52 -8.35
N PHE A 324 -8.05 -16.67 -9.33
CA PHE A 324 -8.97 -16.35 -10.41
C PHE A 324 -8.72 -17.31 -11.58
N PHE A 325 -9.55 -18.34 -11.67
CA PHE A 325 -9.51 -19.27 -12.78
C PHE A 325 -10.42 -18.80 -13.91
N ALA A 326 -9.89 -18.85 -15.13
CA ALA A 326 -10.73 -18.80 -16.31
C ALA A 326 -11.33 -20.19 -16.56
N GLU A 327 -12.49 -20.25 -17.22
CA GLU A 327 -13.03 -21.51 -17.70
C GLU A 327 -12.02 -22.17 -18.65
N THR A 328 -11.79 -23.47 -18.47
CA THR A 328 -10.92 -24.22 -19.37
C THR A 328 -11.65 -24.40 -20.69
N PRO A 329 -11.13 -23.88 -21.81
CA PRO A 329 -11.80 -24.04 -23.10
C PRO A 329 -11.83 -25.52 -23.50
N GLU A 330 -12.86 -25.91 -24.24
CA GLU A 330 -12.86 -27.21 -24.90
C GLU A 330 -11.64 -27.30 -25.83
N TYR A 331 -10.85 -28.36 -25.66
CA TYR A 331 -9.61 -28.56 -26.40
C TYR A 331 -9.57 -29.98 -26.95
N THR A 332 -9.38 -30.07 -28.26
CA THR A 332 -9.13 -31.35 -28.94
C THR A 332 -7.63 -31.44 -29.20
N PRO A 333 -6.90 -32.39 -28.58
CA PRO A 333 -5.48 -32.53 -28.82
C PRO A 333 -5.21 -32.93 -30.27
N PRO A 334 -4.11 -32.46 -30.88
CA PRO A 334 -3.68 -32.94 -32.18
C PRO A 334 -3.33 -34.44 -32.09
N PRO A 335 -3.45 -35.20 -33.20
CA PRO A 335 -3.33 -36.66 -33.18
C PRO A 335 -2.00 -37.18 -32.61
N ASP A 336 -0.90 -36.47 -32.87
CA ASP A 336 0.44 -36.77 -32.38
C ASP A 336 0.54 -36.62 -30.85
N LEU A 337 -0.04 -35.57 -30.27
CA LEU A 337 -0.12 -35.43 -28.81
C LEU A 337 -0.99 -36.53 -28.20
N ALA A 338 -2.13 -36.86 -28.82
CA ALA A 338 -3.02 -37.90 -28.34
C ALA A 338 -2.33 -39.29 -28.35
N GLU A 339 -1.60 -39.60 -29.42
CA GLU A 339 -0.81 -40.83 -29.54
C GLU A 339 0.29 -40.89 -28.48
N PHE A 340 1.05 -39.80 -28.29
CA PHE A 340 2.09 -39.73 -27.26
C PHE A 340 1.53 -39.98 -25.85
N LEU A 341 0.40 -39.34 -25.51
CA LEU A 341 -0.25 -39.54 -24.22
C LEU A 341 -0.67 -41.00 -24.00
N GLN A 342 -1.20 -41.67 -25.03
CA GLN A 342 -1.64 -43.07 -24.97
C GLN A 342 -0.50 -44.10 -24.97
N ALA A 343 0.67 -43.74 -25.49
CA ALA A 343 1.78 -44.68 -25.68
C ALA A 343 2.48 -45.17 -24.39
N GLY A 344 2.05 -44.77 -23.19
CA GLY A 344 2.74 -45.15 -21.95
C GLY A 344 2.21 -44.47 -20.68
N PRO A 345 3.02 -44.42 -19.59
CA PRO A 345 2.62 -43.82 -18.31
C PRO A 345 2.53 -42.29 -18.39
N PRO A 346 1.65 -41.62 -17.61
CA PRO A 346 1.46 -40.16 -17.72
C PRO A 346 2.79 -39.37 -17.68
N PRO A 347 3.05 -38.49 -18.67
CA PRO A 347 4.28 -37.71 -18.69
C PRO A 347 4.28 -36.62 -17.62
N ILE A 348 5.44 -35.98 -17.39
CA ILE A 348 5.52 -34.71 -16.67
C ILE A 348 5.43 -33.53 -17.65
N TYR A 349 4.95 -32.39 -17.21
CA TYR A 349 5.03 -31.14 -17.99
C TYR A 349 6.23 -30.31 -17.56
N ILE A 350 6.96 -29.73 -18.53
CA ILE A 350 8.05 -28.79 -18.28
C ILE A 350 7.81 -27.52 -19.10
N GLY A 351 7.65 -26.39 -18.40
CA GLY A 351 7.29 -25.11 -19.02
C GLY A 351 7.75 -23.89 -18.23
N PHE A 352 8.71 -23.13 -18.76
CA PHE A 352 9.22 -21.91 -18.12
C PHE A 352 8.51 -20.63 -18.59
N GLY A 353 7.53 -20.71 -19.49
CA GLY A 353 6.83 -19.53 -20.03
C GLY A 353 7.73 -18.68 -20.93
N SER A 354 7.35 -17.44 -21.22
CA SER A 354 8.09 -16.54 -22.15
C SER A 354 9.30 -15.86 -21.48
N ILE A 355 10.21 -16.65 -20.90
CA ILE A 355 11.42 -16.13 -20.24
C ILE A 355 12.54 -15.97 -21.25
N VAL A 356 13.27 -14.85 -21.16
CA VAL A 356 14.50 -14.63 -21.94
C VAL A 356 15.66 -15.24 -21.15
N VAL A 357 16.31 -16.24 -21.74
CA VAL A 357 17.44 -16.96 -21.14
C VAL A 357 18.69 -16.68 -21.97
N ASP A 358 19.85 -16.52 -21.34
CA ASP A 358 21.11 -16.20 -22.03
C ASP A 358 21.58 -17.34 -22.93
N ASP A 359 21.43 -18.59 -22.49
CA ASP A 359 21.75 -19.81 -23.24
C ASP A 359 20.57 -20.79 -23.24
N PRO A 360 19.62 -20.63 -24.19
CA PRO A 360 18.47 -21.51 -24.30
C PRO A 360 18.82 -22.96 -24.63
N GLN A 361 19.93 -23.20 -25.33
CA GLN A 361 20.35 -24.55 -25.71
C GLN A 361 20.85 -25.32 -24.49
N LYS A 362 21.71 -24.69 -23.67
CA LYS A 362 22.16 -25.29 -22.40
C LYS A 362 20.97 -25.66 -21.51
N LEU A 363 19.99 -24.76 -21.38
CA LEU A 363 18.79 -25.04 -20.57
C LEU A 363 18.00 -26.24 -21.10
N ILE A 364 17.82 -26.34 -22.42
CA ILE A 364 17.16 -27.52 -23.02
C ILE A 364 17.96 -28.77 -22.71
N ASP A 365 19.27 -28.79 -22.98
CA ASP A 365 20.11 -29.97 -22.77
C ASP A 365 20.04 -30.43 -21.30
N THR A 366 20.12 -29.50 -20.34
CA THR A 366 19.95 -29.78 -18.91
C THR A 366 18.59 -30.41 -18.58
N VAL A 367 17.50 -29.94 -19.22
CA VAL A 367 16.16 -30.50 -19.05
C VAL A 367 16.06 -31.92 -19.61
N LEU A 368 16.60 -32.17 -20.81
CA LEU A 368 16.54 -33.49 -21.43
C LEU A 368 17.36 -34.51 -20.62
N ASP A 369 18.56 -34.12 -20.19
CA ASP A 369 19.41 -34.95 -19.34
C ASP A 369 18.73 -35.28 -18.01
N ALA A 370 18.05 -34.30 -17.38
CA ALA A 370 17.29 -34.53 -16.15
C ALA A 370 16.11 -35.50 -16.34
N VAL A 371 15.37 -35.38 -17.46
CA VAL A 371 14.27 -36.29 -17.81
C VAL A 371 14.79 -37.71 -18.00
N GLN A 372 15.92 -37.87 -18.69
CA GLN A 372 16.58 -39.16 -18.88
C GLN A 372 17.04 -39.77 -17.55
N LEU A 373 17.69 -38.98 -16.69
CA LEU A 373 18.14 -39.40 -15.35
C LEU A 373 16.98 -39.78 -14.44
N ALA A 374 15.86 -39.05 -14.51
CA ALA A 374 14.65 -39.36 -13.77
C ALA A 374 13.92 -40.60 -14.30
N GLY A 375 14.16 -40.98 -15.57
CA GLY A 375 13.54 -42.14 -16.21
C GLY A 375 12.05 -41.94 -16.52
N VAL A 376 11.66 -40.72 -16.90
CA VAL A 376 10.25 -40.33 -17.10
C VAL A 376 9.97 -39.88 -18.54
N ARG A 377 8.70 -39.86 -18.93
CA ARG A 377 8.25 -39.18 -20.16
C ARG A 377 7.96 -37.72 -19.87
N ALA A 378 8.21 -36.82 -20.83
CA ALA A 378 8.03 -35.39 -20.63
C ALA A 378 7.33 -34.70 -21.82
N ILE A 379 6.45 -33.75 -21.52
CA ILE A 379 5.93 -32.75 -22.45
C ILE A 379 6.69 -31.45 -22.18
N VAL A 380 7.44 -30.97 -23.16
CA VAL A 380 8.26 -29.76 -23.05
C VAL A 380 7.63 -28.65 -23.90
N SER A 381 7.28 -27.53 -23.26
CA SER A 381 6.73 -26.37 -23.99
C SER A 381 7.82 -25.66 -24.79
N LYS A 382 7.52 -25.26 -26.03
CA LYS A 382 8.46 -24.56 -26.94
C LYS A 382 8.60 -23.06 -26.65
N GLY A 383 7.80 -22.49 -25.74
CA GLY A 383 7.49 -21.06 -25.65
C GLY A 383 8.64 -20.09 -25.31
N TRP A 384 9.85 -20.56 -24.98
CA TRP A 384 11.02 -19.70 -24.68
C TRP A 384 12.19 -19.83 -25.66
N SER A 385 12.16 -20.79 -26.59
CA SER A 385 13.35 -21.06 -27.41
C SER A 385 13.10 -21.35 -28.89
N GLU A 386 11.89 -21.74 -29.33
CA GLU A 386 11.64 -22.39 -30.64
C GLU A 386 12.59 -23.56 -30.99
N LEU A 387 13.54 -23.88 -30.11
CA LEU A 387 14.56 -24.89 -30.25
C LEU A 387 13.95 -26.20 -29.78
N ALA A 388 13.76 -27.12 -30.72
CA ALA A 388 13.58 -28.52 -30.39
C ALA A 388 14.95 -29.13 -30.10
N GLY A 389 15.07 -29.85 -28.99
CA GLY A 389 16.27 -30.63 -28.70
C GLY A 389 16.35 -31.89 -29.56
N ARG A 390 17.22 -32.82 -29.17
CA ARG A 390 17.40 -34.09 -29.91
C ARG A 390 16.09 -34.89 -29.90
N PRO A 391 15.70 -35.54 -31.03
CA PRO A 391 14.53 -36.41 -31.05
C PRO A 391 14.66 -37.53 -30.01
N ASP A 392 13.64 -37.69 -29.15
CA ASP A 392 13.53 -38.72 -28.13
C ASP A 392 12.07 -39.19 -28.06
N GLU A 393 11.84 -40.50 -28.05
CA GLU A 393 10.49 -41.10 -27.99
C GLU A 393 9.77 -40.79 -26.67
N ASN A 394 10.50 -40.43 -25.61
CA ASN A 394 9.95 -40.05 -24.31
C ASN A 394 9.63 -38.56 -24.20
N ILE A 395 9.90 -37.76 -25.25
CA ILE A 395 9.80 -36.30 -25.20
C ILE A 395 8.88 -35.79 -26.30
N TYR A 396 7.83 -35.07 -25.89
CA TYR A 396 6.92 -34.39 -26.80
C TYR A 396 7.06 -32.87 -26.67
N TYR A 397 7.40 -32.19 -27.77
CA TYR A 397 7.51 -30.74 -27.77
C TYR A 397 6.18 -30.09 -28.15
N ILE A 398 5.56 -29.38 -27.20
CA ILE A 398 4.23 -28.77 -27.37
C ILE A 398 4.34 -27.26 -27.65
N GLY A 399 3.46 -26.77 -28.53
CA GLY A 399 3.21 -25.33 -28.68
C GLY A 399 2.22 -24.82 -27.64
N ASP A 400 1.40 -23.85 -28.02
CA ASP A 400 0.34 -23.33 -27.15
C ASP A 400 -0.71 -24.41 -26.87
N CYS A 401 -0.95 -24.67 -25.59
CA CYS A 401 -1.97 -25.61 -25.11
C CYS A 401 -2.61 -25.07 -23.81
N PRO A 402 -3.94 -25.13 -23.65
CA PRO A 402 -4.57 -24.74 -22.40
C PRO A 402 -4.06 -25.57 -21.22
N HIS A 403 -3.38 -24.94 -20.26
CA HIS A 403 -2.84 -25.64 -19.08
C HIS A 403 -3.93 -26.35 -18.27
N GLY A 404 -5.14 -25.78 -18.18
CA GLY A 404 -6.27 -26.39 -17.49
C GLY A 404 -6.64 -27.77 -18.04
N TRP A 405 -6.47 -27.99 -19.34
CA TRP A 405 -6.66 -29.30 -19.98
C TRP A 405 -5.40 -30.15 -19.86
N LEU A 406 -4.24 -29.59 -20.22
CA LEU A 406 -2.97 -30.33 -20.27
C LEU A 406 -2.59 -30.90 -18.91
N PHE A 407 -2.78 -30.13 -17.84
CA PHE A 407 -2.37 -30.55 -16.50
C PHE A 407 -3.23 -31.68 -15.95
N GLN A 408 -4.39 -31.99 -16.55
CA GLN A 408 -5.14 -33.20 -16.21
C GLN A 408 -4.45 -34.47 -16.73
N GLN A 409 -3.63 -34.35 -17.78
CA GLN A 409 -3.00 -35.46 -18.50
C GLN A 409 -1.58 -35.80 -18.00
N VAL A 410 -1.06 -35.07 -17.01
CA VAL A 410 0.33 -35.21 -16.53
C VAL A 410 0.42 -35.68 -15.08
N ALA A 411 1.56 -36.25 -14.71
CA ALA A 411 1.85 -36.71 -13.36
C ALA A 411 2.35 -35.57 -12.44
N ALA A 412 3.19 -34.68 -12.96
CA ALA A 412 3.78 -33.56 -12.23
C ALA A 412 4.07 -32.38 -13.17
N VAL A 413 4.33 -31.22 -12.59
CA VAL A 413 4.55 -29.95 -13.30
C VAL A 413 5.88 -29.35 -12.88
N VAL A 414 6.73 -29.00 -13.84
CA VAL A 414 7.96 -28.22 -13.64
C VAL A 414 7.78 -26.88 -14.33
N HIS A 415 7.91 -25.78 -13.60
CA HIS A 415 7.72 -24.46 -14.17
C HIS A 415 8.51 -23.35 -13.48
N HIS A 416 8.46 -22.16 -14.05
CA HIS A 416 9.18 -20.99 -13.55
C HIS A 416 8.67 -20.45 -12.21
N GLY A 417 7.43 -20.73 -11.80
CA GLY A 417 6.88 -20.27 -10.53
C GLY A 417 5.89 -19.11 -10.63
N GLY A 418 5.39 -18.78 -11.82
CA GLY A 418 4.37 -17.75 -11.97
C GLY A 418 3.06 -18.16 -11.31
N ALA A 419 2.43 -17.23 -10.59
CA ALA A 419 1.22 -17.46 -9.78
C ALA A 419 0.13 -18.25 -10.50
N GLY A 420 -0.18 -17.91 -11.76
CA GLY A 420 -1.21 -18.59 -12.54
C GLY A 420 -0.87 -20.05 -12.92
N THR A 421 0.41 -20.36 -13.18
CA THR A 421 0.83 -21.74 -13.49
C THR A 421 0.84 -22.58 -12.23
N THR A 422 1.34 -22.01 -11.12
CA THR A 422 1.27 -22.61 -9.77
C THR A 422 -0.16 -22.95 -9.40
N ALA A 423 -1.08 -21.99 -9.57
CA ALA A 423 -2.51 -22.18 -9.29
C ALA A 423 -3.10 -23.33 -10.13
N CYS A 424 -2.82 -23.36 -11.43
CA CYS A 424 -3.33 -24.37 -12.34
C CYS A 424 -2.80 -25.78 -12.01
N GLY A 425 -1.51 -25.91 -11.66
CA GLY A 425 -0.90 -27.17 -11.26
C GLY A 425 -1.54 -27.74 -9.99
N LEU A 426 -1.63 -26.91 -8.95
CA LEU A 426 -2.22 -27.30 -7.67
C LEU A 426 -3.73 -27.54 -7.76
N GLN A 427 -4.47 -26.79 -8.58
CA GLN A 427 -5.90 -27.03 -8.81
C GLN A 427 -6.16 -28.42 -9.40
N ASN A 428 -5.26 -28.90 -10.26
CA ASN A 428 -5.32 -30.25 -10.83
C ASN A 428 -4.68 -31.31 -9.91
N GLY A 429 -4.31 -30.94 -8.68
CA GLY A 429 -3.67 -31.81 -7.70
C GLY A 429 -2.35 -32.38 -8.17
N LYS A 430 -1.58 -31.60 -8.95
CA LYS A 430 -0.29 -32.01 -9.50
C LYS A 430 0.86 -31.48 -8.64
N PRO A 431 1.73 -32.37 -8.11
CA PRO A 431 2.96 -31.95 -7.47
C PRO A 431 3.80 -31.10 -8.41
N THR A 432 4.40 -30.05 -7.87
CA THR A 432 4.98 -28.96 -8.67
C THR A 432 6.39 -28.62 -8.23
N THR A 433 7.34 -28.64 -9.16
CA THR A 433 8.71 -28.14 -8.96
C THR A 433 8.86 -26.75 -9.56
N VAL A 434 9.50 -25.84 -8.83
CA VAL A 434 9.72 -24.45 -9.26
C VAL A 434 11.19 -24.19 -9.55
N VAL A 435 11.47 -23.68 -10.74
CA VAL A 435 12.78 -23.16 -11.15
C VAL A 435 12.66 -21.64 -11.33
N PRO A 436 12.88 -20.82 -10.29
CA PRO A 436 12.67 -19.40 -10.39
C PRO A 436 13.77 -18.71 -11.20
N PHE A 437 13.34 -17.69 -11.94
CA PHE A 437 14.16 -16.78 -12.71
C PHE A 437 14.09 -15.36 -12.15
N PHE A 438 12.89 -14.87 -11.79
CA PHE A 438 12.76 -13.53 -11.23
C PHE A 438 11.50 -13.28 -10.39
N GLY A 439 11.51 -12.19 -9.61
CA GLY A 439 10.31 -11.62 -9.00
C GLY A 439 9.75 -12.45 -7.85
N ASP A 440 8.47 -12.82 -7.94
CA ASP A 440 7.72 -13.58 -6.94
C ASP A 440 7.86 -15.10 -7.07
N GLN A 441 8.51 -15.57 -8.13
CA GLN A 441 8.66 -16.99 -8.42
C GLN A 441 9.29 -17.80 -7.26
N PRO A 442 10.36 -17.31 -6.57
CA PRO A 442 10.88 -18.01 -5.40
C PRO A 442 9.86 -18.12 -4.26
N PHE A 443 9.03 -17.08 -4.05
CA PHE A 443 8.01 -17.10 -3.01
C PHE A 443 7.01 -18.24 -3.25
N TRP A 444 6.53 -18.43 -4.48
CA TRP A 444 5.63 -19.54 -4.80
C TRP A 444 6.29 -20.91 -4.61
N GLY A 445 7.55 -21.04 -5.03
CA GLY A 445 8.34 -22.25 -4.79
C GLY A 445 8.43 -22.58 -3.29
N ASP A 446 8.77 -21.59 -2.47
CA ASP A 446 8.86 -21.74 -1.01
C ASP A 446 7.50 -22.13 -0.40
N MET A 447 6.38 -21.58 -0.90
CA MET A 447 5.04 -21.90 -0.39
C MET A 447 4.62 -23.33 -0.77
N ILE A 448 4.91 -23.77 -2.01
CA ILE A 448 4.66 -25.14 -2.45
C ILE A 448 5.49 -26.14 -1.62
N ALA A 449 6.77 -25.84 -1.41
CA ALA A 449 7.68 -26.67 -0.63
C ALA A 449 7.22 -26.82 0.82
N LYS A 450 6.85 -25.70 1.47
CA LYS A 450 6.31 -25.70 2.84
C LYS A 450 4.99 -26.49 2.96
N ALA A 451 4.20 -26.53 1.89
CA ALA A 451 2.97 -27.32 1.84
C ALA A 451 3.22 -28.81 1.52
N GLY A 452 4.47 -29.20 1.22
CA GLY A 452 4.83 -30.57 0.86
C GLY A 452 4.41 -30.99 -0.55
N ALA A 453 3.81 -30.09 -1.34
CA ALA A 453 3.33 -30.37 -2.69
C ALA A 453 4.43 -30.28 -3.77
N GLY A 454 5.67 -30.06 -3.36
CA GLY A 454 6.84 -29.98 -4.23
C GLY A 454 8.13 -29.83 -3.43
N PRO A 455 9.30 -29.94 -4.08
CA PRO A 455 10.59 -29.74 -3.43
C PRO A 455 10.89 -28.24 -3.26
N GLU A 456 11.96 -27.93 -2.51
CA GLU A 456 12.51 -26.57 -2.43
C GLU A 456 12.83 -26.03 -3.85
N PRO A 457 12.58 -24.74 -4.12
CA PRO A 457 12.82 -24.18 -5.44
C PRO A 457 14.30 -24.23 -5.84
N ILE A 458 14.57 -24.51 -7.11
CA ILE A 458 15.93 -24.61 -7.66
C ILE A 458 16.25 -23.34 -8.43
N PRO A 459 17.05 -22.40 -7.89
CA PRO A 459 17.42 -21.19 -8.63
C PRO A 459 17.99 -21.55 -10.00
N HIS A 460 17.54 -20.87 -11.07
CA HIS A 460 17.99 -21.14 -12.44
C HIS A 460 19.53 -21.13 -12.56
N ALA A 461 20.20 -20.23 -11.84
CA ALA A 461 21.67 -20.11 -11.87
C ALA A 461 22.41 -21.34 -11.31
N SER A 462 21.73 -22.20 -10.54
CA SER A 462 22.25 -23.44 -9.97
C SER A 462 21.57 -24.69 -10.55
N LEU A 463 20.84 -24.54 -11.65
CA LEU A 463 20.11 -25.65 -12.26
C LEU A 463 21.09 -26.62 -12.92
N GLU A 464 21.15 -27.84 -12.38
CA GLU A 464 21.93 -28.95 -12.90
C GLU A 464 21.02 -30.18 -13.13
N PRO A 465 21.34 -31.08 -14.07
CA PRO A 465 20.49 -32.22 -14.42
C PRO A 465 20.12 -33.09 -13.22
N GLU A 466 21.06 -33.37 -12.32
CA GLU A 466 20.86 -34.23 -11.16
C GLU A 466 19.92 -33.61 -10.13
N LEU A 467 20.00 -32.28 -9.94
CA LEU A 467 19.11 -31.55 -9.04
C LEU A 467 17.68 -31.56 -9.58
N LEU A 468 17.52 -31.31 -10.87
CA LEU A 468 16.20 -31.32 -11.51
C LEU A 468 15.61 -32.74 -11.53
N ALA A 469 16.42 -33.77 -11.81
CA ALA A 469 15.97 -35.16 -11.76
C ALA A 469 15.50 -35.56 -10.35
N SER A 470 16.24 -35.17 -9.31
CA SER A 470 15.87 -35.42 -7.91
C SER A 470 14.55 -34.72 -7.53
N ALA A 471 14.36 -33.49 -8.00
CA ALA A 471 13.12 -32.74 -7.79
C ALA A 471 11.91 -33.36 -8.52
N ILE A 472 12.11 -33.83 -9.76
CA ILE A 472 11.09 -34.59 -10.50
C ILE A 472 10.73 -35.86 -9.73
N GLN A 473 11.72 -36.63 -9.25
CA GLN A 473 11.47 -37.84 -8.47
C GLN A 473 10.72 -37.55 -7.16
N PHE A 474 11.05 -36.45 -6.48
CA PHE A 474 10.28 -36.00 -5.31
C PHE A 474 8.81 -35.76 -5.65
N CYS A 475 8.52 -35.06 -6.75
CA CYS A 475 7.15 -34.82 -7.20
C CYS A 475 6.38 -36.11 -7.53
N LEU A 476 7.06 -37.21 -7.84
CA LEU A 476 6.44 -38.50 -8.13
C LEU A 476 6.25 -39.38 -6.87
N THR A 477 6.60 -38.87 -5.68
CA THR A 477 6.34 -39.56 -4.42
C THR A 477 4.84 -39.56 -4.06
N PRO A 478 4.34 -40.63 -3.39
CA PRO A 478 2.97 -40.66 -2.89
C PRO A 478 2.65 -39.48 -1.95
N GLU A 479 3.62 -39.06 -1.14
CA GLU A 479 3.46 -37.97 -0.17
C GLU A 479 3.24 -36.62 -0.87
N ALA A 480 4.06 -36.29 -1.88
CA ALA A 480 3.90 -35.06 -2.64
C ALA A 480 2.56 -35.06 -3.40
N SER A 481 2.19 -36.20 -4.00
CA SER A 481 0.89 -36.36 -4.67
C SER A 481 -0.27 -36.18 -3.69
N ALA A 482 -0.21 -36.75 -2.50
CA ALA A 482 -1.25 -36.61 -1.49
C ALA A 482 -1.41 -35.16 -1.02
N ALA A 483 -0.29 -34.46 -0.77
CA ALA A 483 -0.30 -33.05 -0.37
C ALA A 483 -0.90 -32.15 -1.47
N ALA A 484 -0.50 -32.35 -2.74
CA ALA A 484 -1.07 -31.61 -3.86
C ALA A 484 -2.58 -31.88 -4.03
N GLN A 485 -3.03 -33.12 -3.85
CA GLN A 485 -4.45 -33.47 -3.90
C GLN A 485 -5.25 -32.86 -2.73
N GLU A 486 -4.69 -32.81 -1.52
CA GLU A 486 -5.35 -32.15 -0.38
C GLU A 486 -5.56 -30.66 -0.64
N ILE A 487 -4.56 -29.98 -1.21
CA ILE A 487 -4.67 -28.58 -1.62
C ILE A 487 -5.75 -28.44 -2.71
N ALA A 488 -5.75 -29.31 -3.73
CA ALA A 488 -6.74 -29.29 -4.80
C ALA A 488 -8.18 -29.42 -4.27
N ILE A 489 -8.42 -30.36 -3.35
CA ILE A 489 -9.74 -30.57 -2.72
C ILE A 489 -10.21 -29.31 -2.00
N LYS A 490 -9.31 -28.63 -1.27
CA LYS A 490 -9.66 -27.36 -0.60
C LYS A 490 -9.94 -26.26 -1.62
N MET A 491 -9.15 -26.18 -2.68
CA MET A 491 -9.31 -25.20 -3.76
C MET A 491 -10.61 -25.37 -4.55
N GLN A 492 -11.22 -26.57 -4.58
CA GLN A 492 -12.52 -26.78 -5.22
C GLN A 492 -13.66 -26.03 -4.53
N ALA A 493 -13.52 -25.70 -3.24
CA ALA A 493 -14.48 -24.88 -2.51
C ALA A 493 -14.27 -23.38 -2.71
N ASP A 494 -13.15 -22.96 -3.31
CA ASP A 494 -12.86 -21.55 -3.55
C ASP A 494 -13.71 -21.02 -4.71
N SER A 495 -14.28 -19.84 -4.52
CA SER A 495 -14.97 -19.07 -5.57
C SER A 495 -14.24 -17.75 -5.81
N GLY A 496 -12.96 -17.82 -6.17
CA GLY A 496 -12.03 -16.68 -6.13
C GLY A 496 -12.56 -15.39 -6.75
N VAL A 497 -13.14 -15.47 -7.96
CA VAL A 497 -13.69 -14.30 -8.68
C VAL A 497 -14.93 -13.74 -7.96
N THR A 498 -15.91 -14.58 -7.64
CA THR A 498 -17.14 -14.16 -6.93
C THR A 498 -16.82 -13.61 -5.53
N ALA A 499 -15.91 -14.26 -4.80
CA ALA A 499 -15.42 -13.81 -3.49
C ALA A 499 -14.65 -12.49 -3.57
N ALA A 500 -13.95 -12.21 -4.67
CA ALA A 500 -13.31 -10.91 -4.91
C ALA A 500 -14.33 -9.79 -5.16
N VAL A 501 -15.39 -10.06 -5.94
CA VAL A 501 -16.50 -9.10 -6.12
C VAL A 501 -17.21 -8.83 -4.81
N ALA A 502 -17.48 -9.87 -4.03
CA ALA A 502 -18.02 -9.77 -2.67
C ALA A 502 -17.13 -8.90 -1.76
N SER A 503 -15.81 -9.15 -1.75
CA SER A 503 -14.87 -8.31 -1.00
C SER A 503 -14.89 -6.86 -1.48
N PHE A 504 -14.91 -6.64 -2.80
CA PHE A 504 -15.02 -5.30 -3.36
C PHE A 504 -16.27 -4.58 -2.88
N HIS A 505 -17.45 -5.21 -3.00
CA HIS A 505 -18.74 -4.65 -2.57
C HIS A 505 -18.80 -4.35 -1.07
N ARG A 506 -18.28 -5.26 -0.23
CA ARG A 506 -18.22 -5.08 1.23
C ARG A 506 -17.41 -3.85 1.64
N HIS A 507 -16.43 -3.46 0.84
CA HIS A 507 -15.57 -2.31 1.09
C HIS A 507 -16.07 -1.00 0.45
N LEU A 508 -17.20 -1.01 -0.24
CA LEU A 508 -17.80 0.21 -0.79
C LEU A 508 -18.54 0.99 0.32
N PRO A 509 -18.40 2.33 0.39
CA PRO A 509 -19.22 3.16 1.27
C PRO A 509 -20.64 3.35 0.68
N LEU A 510 -21.41 2.26 0.60
CA LEU A 510 -22.72 2.22 -0.05
C LEU A 510 -23.70 3.23 0.56
N ASP A 511 -23.61 3.49 1.86
CA ASP A 511 -24.41 4.49 2.59
C ASP A 511 -24.24 5.91 2.01
N ARG A 512 -23.08 6.20 1.43
CA ARG A 512 -22.74 7.50 0.82
C ARG A 512 -22.88 7.49 -0.70
N MET A 513 -23.03 6.32 -1.31
CA MET A 513 -23.13 6.18 -2.76
C MET A 513 -24.55 6.33 -3.28
N ARG A 514 -25.59 6.17 -2.46
CA ARG A 514 -26.98 6.21 -2.95
C ARG A 514 -27.42 7.64 -3.24
N CYS A 515 -27.96 7.85 -4.43
CA CYS A 515 -28.63 9.10 -4.75
C CYS A 515 -29.92 9.26 -3.92
N SER A 516 -30.20 10.49 -3.50
CA SER A 516 -31.37 10.82 -2.67
C SER A 516 -32.71 10.58 -3.39
N ILE A 517 -32.73 10.63 -4.72
CA ILE A 517 -33.95 10.45 -5.55
C ILE A 517 -34.02 9.06 -6.19
N MET A 518 -32.91 8.57 -6.75
CA MET A 518 -32.79 7.25 -7.38
C MET A 518 -31.79 6.36 -6.61
N PRO A 519 -32.22 5.62 -5.57
CA PRO A 519 -31.29 4.93 -4.65
C PRO A 519 -30.44 3.82 -5.27
N ASP A 520 -30.82 3.31 -6.45
CA ASP A 520 -30.09 2.32 -7.27
C ASP A 520 -28.98 2.97 -8.13
N GLN A 521 -28.91 4.30 -8.16
CA GLN A 521 -27.94 5.07 -8.93
C GLN A 521 -26.92 5.74 -8.02
N VAL A 522 -25.66 5.77 -8.47
CA VAL A 522 -24.56 6.37 -7.72
C VAL A 522 -24.66 7.89 -7.64
N ALA A 523 -24.52 8.44 -6.45
CA ALA A 523 -24.50 9.87 -6.15
C ALA A 523 -23.14 10.48 -6.51
N VAL A 524 -23.15 11.45 -7.42
CA VAL A 524 -21.92 12.10 -7.92
C VAL A 524 -21.96 13.61 -7.79
N TRP A 525 -23.15 14.17 -7.53
CA TRP A 525 -23.38 15.60 -7.36
C TRP A 525 -23.89 15.91 -5.95
N ARG A 526 -23.48 17.04 -5.41
CA ARG A 526 -24.07 17.68 -4.23
C ARG A 526 -24.81 18.92 -4.68
N TYR A 527 -26.10 18.95 -4.41
CA TYR A 527 -26.96 20.12 -4.58
C TYR A 527 -27.15 20.83 -3.24
N LYS A 528 -27.12 22.16 -3.25
CA LYS A 528 -27.40 22.97 -2.06
C LYS A 528 -28.20 24.21 -2.44
N ASP A 529 -29.36 24.36 -1.82
CA ASP A 529 -30.17 25.57 -1.87
C ASP A 529 -30.57 26.00 -0.45
N GLY A 530 -30.12 27.19 -0.04
CA GLY A 530 -30.27 27.66 1.34
C GLY A 530 -29.74 26.66 2.38
N LYS A 531 -30.66 26.04 3.13
CA LYS A 531 -30.37 25.00 4.13
C LYS A 531 -30.46 23.56 3.58
N HIS A 532 -31.12 23.35 2.45
CA HIS A 532 -31.36 22.04 1.84
C HIS A 532 -30.07 21.47 1.26
N ARG A 533 -29.85 20.17 1.43
CA ARG A 533 -28.68 19.45 0.91
C ARG A 533 -29.11 18.10 0.39
N LEU A 534 -28.93 17.88 -0.91
CA LEU A 534 -29.21 16.61 -1.56
C LEU A 534 -27.95 16.09 -2.25
N ILE A 535 -27.86 14.77 -2.37
CA ILE A 535 -26.84 14.11 -3.17
C ILE A 535 -27.54 13.43 -4.35
N LEU A 536 -27.12 13.76 -5.56
CA LEU A 536 -27.83 13.41 -6.79
C LEU A 536 -26.95 12.52 -7.66
N SER A 537 -27.58 11.57 -8.34
CA SER A 537 -26.93 10.78 -9.38
C SER A 537 -26.71 11.59 -10.64
N LYS A 538 -25.90 11.03 -11.56
CA LYS A 538 -25.68 11.61 -12.89
C LYS A 538 -26.99 11.77 -13.67
N THR A 539 -27.86 10.77 -13.63
CA THR A 539 -29.19 10.79 -14.26
C THR A 539 -30.14 11.77 -13.60
N ALA A 540 -30.27 11.72 -12.26
CA ALA A 540 -31.22 12.56 -11.55
C ALA A 540 -30.85 14.06 -11.70
N ALA A 541 -29.57 14.39 -11.65
CA ALA A 541 -29.13 15.76 -11.89
C ALA A 541 -29.45 16.23 -13.32
N GLU A 542 -29.23 15.39 -14.34
CA GLU A 542 -29.54 15.72 -15.73
C GLU A 542 -31.04 16.00 -15.94
N ILE A 543 -31.91 15.11 -15.45
CA ILE A 543 -33.37 15.28 -15.55
C ILE A 543 -33.81 16.59 -14.90
N LEU A 544 -33.30 16.89 -13.70
CA LEU A 544 -33.65 18.12 -12.99
C LEU A 544 -33.13 19.39 -13.69
N ILE A 545 -32.00 19.30 -14.40
CA ILE A 545 -31.49 20.41 -15.24
C ILE A 545 -32.40 20.60 -16.45
N GLU A 546 -32.75 19.53 -17.17
CA GLU A 546 -33.65 19.60 -18.34
C GLU A 546 -35.04 20.15 -17.99
N HIS A 547 -35.55 19.82 -16.79
CA HIS A 547 -36.82 20.34 -16.27
C HIS A 547 -36.71 21.72 -15.62
N ASN A 548 -35.55 22.39 -15.70
CA ASN A 548 -35.27 23.70 -15.10
C ASN A 548 -35.52 23.77 -13.58
N LYS A 549 -35.39 22.64 -12.88
CA LYS A 549 -35.51 22.55 -11.42
C LYS A 549 -34.23 22.94 -10.69
N ILE A 550 -33.08 22.67 -11.31
CA ILE A 550 -31.77 23.08 -10.80
C ILE A 550 -30.91 23.66 -11.94
N ASP A 551 -29.95 24.51 -11.60
CA ASP A 551 -28.92 24.96 -12.53
C ASP A 551 -27.64 24.12 -12.35
N SER A 552 -27.00 23.75 -13.46
CA SER A 552 -25.66 23.15 -13.50
C SER A 552 -24.60 23.91 -12.70
N GLN A 553 -24.75 25.23 -12.51
CA GLN A 553 -23.85 26.06 -11.69
C GLN A 553 -24.06 25.88 -10.18
N ASN A 554 -25.22 25.37 -9.77
CA ASN A 554 -25.61 25.18 -8.37
C ASN A 554 -25.29 23.78 -7.82
N ILE A 555 -24.72 22.90 -8.66
CA ILE A 555 -24.23 21.58 -8.27
C ILE A 555 -22.70 21.56 -8.17
N LYS A 556 -22.18 20.73 -7.27
CA LYS A 556 -20.74 20.49 -7.10
C LYS A 556 -20.46 19.00 -7.05
N CYS A 557 -19.31 18.54 -7.52
CA CYS A 557 -18.94 17.13 -7.37
C CYS A 557 -19.02 16.69 -5.90
N TYR A 558 -19.63 15.54 -5.68
CA TYR A 558 -19.75 14.92 -4.36
C TYR A 558 -18.63 13.89 -4.15
N PRO A 559 -17.71 14.11 -3.20
CA PRO A 559 -16.67 13.13 -2.89
C PRO A 559 -17.26 12.01 -2.03
N VAL A 560 -17.59 10.89 -2.68
CA VAL A 560 -18.10 9.66 -2.06
C VAL A 560 -17.10 9.08 -1.06
N ASN A 561 -15.81 9.08 -1.38
CA ASN A 561 -14.74 8.61 -0.48
C ASN A 561 -13.53 9.55 -0.54
N PRO A 562 -13.52 10.66 0.23
CA PRO A 562 -12.43 11.62 0.20
C PRO A 562 -11.16 11.03 0.83
N ILE A 563 -10.05 11.06 0.09
CA ILE A 563 -8.74 10.61 0.58
C ILE A 563 -7.93 11.82 1.06
N LEU A 564 -7.56 11.81 2.34
CA LEU A 564 -6.74 12.83 2.97
C LEU A 564 -5.36 12.26 3.32
N ILE A 565 -4.34 12.70 2.59
CA ILE A 565 -2.95 12.33 2.87
C ILE A 565 -2.39 13.33 3.89
N VAL A 566 -2.17 12.85 5.11
CA VAL A 566 -1.64 13.63 6.21
C VAL A 566 -0.19 13.23 6.47
N ASN A 567 0.69 14.22 6.62
CA ASN A 567 2.07 13.98 7.02
C ASN A 567 2.12 13.65 8.52
N ARG A 568 2.38 12.39 8.87
CA ARG A 568 2.46 11.94 10.26
C ARG A 568 3.77 12.44 10.87
N ARG A 569 3.65 13.33 11.85
CA ARG A 569 4.78 13.81 12.66
C ARG A 569 4.84 12.98 13.94
N TRP A 570 5.98 12.35 14.18
CA TRP A 570 6.15 11.44 15.33
C TRP A 570 6.50 12.19 16.60
N ASP A 571 7.34 13.22 16.48
CA ASP A 571 7.79 14.08 17.57
C ASP A 571 8.18 15.48 17.04
N PRO A 572 8.39 16.48 17.91
CA PRO A 572 8.71 17.84 17.51
C PRO A 572 10.01 17.96 16.70
N LEU A 573 11.02 17.16 17.06
CA LEU A 573 12.35 17.24 16.46
C LEU A 573 12.33 16.62 15.06
N THR A 574 11.76 15.43 14.90
CA THR A 574 11.57 14.82 13.56
C THR A 574 10.59 15.61 12.71
N GLY A 575 9.52 16.14 13.29
CA GLY A 575 8.53 16.96 12.60
C GLY A 575 9.14 18.24 12.01
N VAL A 576 9.93 18.97 12.80
CA VAL A 576 10.57 20.19 12.33
C VAL A 576 11.73 19.92 11.38
N LEU A 577 12.59 18.94 11.67
CA LEU A 577 13.69 18.59 10.77
C LEU A 577 13.19 18.21 9.37
N SER A 578 12.13 17.40 9.30
CA SER A 578 11.54 17.01 8.01
C SER A 578 10.80 18.14 7.30
N ALA A 579 10.32 19.18 8.01
CA ALA A 579 9.82 20.40 7.39
C ALA A 579 10.97 21.29 6.85
N ALA A 580 12.13 21.26 7.50
CA ALA A 580 13.31 22.05 7.12
C ALA A 580 14.11 21.43 5.96
N THR A 581 13.98 20.12 5.68
CA THR A 581 14.68 19.44 4.58
C THR A 581 14.40 20.09 3.22
N GLY A 582 13.18 20.61 2.99
CA GLY A 582 12.82 21.32 1.76
C GLY A 582 13.43 22.72 1.59
N LEU A 583 14.13 23.23 2.61
CA LEU A 583 14.65 24.61 2.67
C LEU A 583 16.20 24.67 2.58
N GLY A 584 16.89 23.53 2.50
CA GLY A 584 18.34 23.43 2.33
C GLY A 584 19.13 23.13 3.62
N ALA A 585 20.35 22.59 3.46
CA ALA A 585 21.17 22.02 4.54
C ALA A 585 21.56 23.01 5.66
N ASN A 586 21.83 24.26 5.30
CA ASN A 586 22.22 25.30 6.27
C ASN A 586 21.08 25.69 7.22
N MET A 587 19.83 25.64 6.74
CA MET A 587 18.66 25.90 7.59
C MET A 587 18.34 24.71 8.49
N ALA A 588 18.40 23.47 7.98
CA ALA A 588 18.19 22.26 8.78
C ALA A 588 19.10 22.18 10.01
N LYS A 589 20.38 22.57 9.86
CA LYS A 589 21.34 22.66 10.98
C LYS A 589 20.90 23.70 12.02
N SER A 590 20.55 24.91 11.58
CA SER A 590 20.12 26.00 12.47
C SER A 590 18.81 25.69 13.23
N THR A 591 17.90 24.94 12.60
CA THR A 591 16.63 24.55 13.23
C THR A 591 16.79 23.36 14.17
N GLY A 592 17.69 22.41 13.87
CA GLY A 592 18.05 21.32 14.79
C GLY A 592 18.67 21.83 16.11
N GLU A 593 19.50 22.87 16.02
CA GLU A 593 20.08 23.55 17.20
C GLU A 593 19.00 24.19 18.10
N MET A 594 17.87 24.65 17.53
CA MET A 594 16.75 25.24 18.26
C MET A 594 16.09 24.28 19.26
N PHE A 595 16.16 22.96 19.01
CA PHE A 595 15.59 21.92 19.89
C PHE A 595 16.65 21.17 20.69
N TYR A 596 17.84 20.97 20.10
CA TYR A 596 18.94 20.33 20.78
C TYR A 596 19.44 21.15 21.97
N ASN A 597 19.51 22.48 21.85
CA ASN A 597 20.01 23.35 22.91
C ASN A 597 19.11 23.36 24.17
N PRO A 598 17.77 23.47 24.08
CA PRO A 598 16.89 23.28 25.23
C PRO A 598 16.96 21.89 25.85
N TYR A 599 17.07 20.82 25.05
CA TYR A 599 17.21 19.45 25.55
C TYR A 599 18.52 19.24 26.30
N LYS A 600 19.62 19.78 25.78
CA LYS A 600 20.93 19.77 26.43
C LYS A 600 20.87 20.49 27.78
N GLU A 601 20.16 21.61 27.86
CA GLU A 601 19.99 22.37 29.10
C GLU A 601 19.10 21.62 30.11
N PHE A 602 18.05 20.93 29.65
CA PHE A 602 17.24 20.02 30.48
C PHE A 602 18.10 18.87 31.05
N LYS A 603 18.90 18.20 30.20
CA LYS A 603 19.80 17.12 30.64
C LYS A 603 20.83 17.62 31.65
N ARG A 604 21.34 18.86 31.46
CA ARG A 604 22.28 19.53 32.37
C ARG A 604 21.64 19.85 33.73
N SER A 605 20.40 20.33 33.77
CA SER A 605 19.67 20.56 35.03
C SER A 605 19.41 19.27 35.81
N ARG A 606 19.20 18.14 35.12
CA ARG A 606 19.01 16.83 35.75
C ARG A 606 20.31 16.30 36.37
N THR A 607 21.44 16.49 35.69
CA THR A 607 22.77 16.09 36.21
C THR A 607 23.24 16.97 37.38
N LEU A 608 22.82 18.23 37.45
CA LEU A 608 23.09 19.09 38.60
C LEU A 608 22.29 18.67 39.85
N ASN A 609 21.02 18.28 39.68
CA ASN A 609 20.20 17.76 40.78
C ASN A 609 20.66 16.40 41.32
N ASP A 610 21.27 15.56 40.48
CA ASP A 610 21.84 14.28 40.92
C ASP A 610 23.19 14.46 41.65
N ALA A 611 23.91 15.57 41.43
CA ALA A 611 25.20 15.86 42.08
C ALA A 611 25.07 16.48 43.48
N GLU A 612 23.95 17.13 43.79
CA GLU A 612 23.68 17.68 45.14
C GLU A 612 23.15 16.63 46.14
N GLY A 613 22.86 15.40 45.69
CA GLY A 613 22.39 14.30 46.53
C GLY A 613 23.47 13.58 47.36
N SER A 614 24.74 13.95 47.21
CA SER A 614 25.85 13.24 47.87
C SER A 614 26.91 14.17 48.47
N SER A 615 26.52 15.03 49.43
CA SER A 615 27.48 15.51 50.46
C SER A 615 26.81 16.18 51.67
N SER A 616 27.14 15.64 52.84
CA SER A 616 27.23 16.27 54.17
C SER A 616 26.01 16.41 55.09
N SER A 617 26.31 16.06 56.34
CA SER A 617 25.52 15.95 57.56
C SER A 617 25.34 17.28 58.31
N MET A 618 24.19 17.42 58.98
CA MET A 618 23.89 18.21 60.19
C MET A 618 24.62 19.57 60.38
N SER A 619 23.93 20.68 60.10
CA SER A 619 23.64 21.72 61.12
C SER A 619 22.48 22.61 60.62
N GLY A 620 21.60 23.02 61.54
CA GLY A 620 20.35 23.69 61.20
C GLY A 620 20.48 25.20 61.01
N SER A 621 19.74 25.72 60.02
CA SER A 621 19.06 27.02 60.06
C SER A 621 18.11 27.14 58.86
N LYS A 622 16.94 27.73 59.08
CA LYS A 622 15.86 27.91 58.10
C LYS A 622 16.30 28.72 56.88
N SER A 623 15.95 28.27 55.67
CA SER A 623 15.34 29.15 54.67
C SER A 623 14.57 28.32 53.64
N SER A 624 13.43 28.87 53.24
CA SER A 624 12.50 28.36 52.26
C SER A 624 12.97 28.72 50.86
N ASP A 625 13.44 27.77 50.06
CA ASP A 625 13.36 27.89 48.60
C ASP A 625 13.55 26.54 47.90
N GLY A 626 12.45 25.94 47.45
CA GLY A 626 12.48 24.71 46.63
C GLY A 626 11.47 24.75 45.48
N ARG A 627 10.81 25.90 45.27
CA ARG A 627 9.75 26.08 44.26
C ARG A 627 10.16 26.99 43.10
N GLN A 628 11.30 27.68 43.17
CA GLN A 628 11.74 28.62 42.13
C GLN A 628 12.50 27.99 40.95
N ASP A 629 13.16 26.84 41.12
CA ASP A 629 14.15 26.40 40.11
C ASP A 629 13.53 25.67 38.88
N SER A 630 12.36 25.04 39.06
CA SER A 630 11.60 24.43 37.96
C SER A 630 11.04 25.48 36.98
N PHE A 631 10.63 26.65 37.49
CA PHE A 631 10.13 27.77 36.69
C PHE A 631 11.27 28.49 35.95
N GLY A 632 12.44 28.64 36.59
CA GLY A 632 13.64 29.19 35.97
C GLY A 632 14.22 28.31 34.86
N THR A 633 14.10 26.98 35.00
CA THR A 633 14.51 26.03 33.96
C THR A 633 13.56 26.06 32.76
N ALA A 634 12.23 26.08 32.99
CA ALA A 634 11.25 26.30 31.94
C ALA A 634 11.43 27.65 31.22
N GLY A 635 11.74 28.72 31.95
CA GLY A 635 12.01 30.05 31.39
C GLY A 635 13.29 30.12 30.54
N ARG A 636 14.36 29.43 30.95
CA ARG A 636 15.62 29.34 30.16
C ARG A 636 15.43 28.52 28.88
N MET A 637 14.67 27.42 28.94
CA MET A 637 14.30 26.63 27.76
C MET A 637 13.46 27.43 26.76
N ALA A 638 12.51 28.26 27.25
CA ALA A 638 11.71 29.14 26.42
C ALA A 638 12.54 30.27 25.78
N GLY A 639 13.49 30.86 26.52
CA GLY A 639 14.36 31.94 26.02
C GLY A 639 15.32 31.49 24.91
N ALA A 640 15.88 30.27 25.01
CA ALA A 640 16.76 29.71 23.99
C ALA A 640 16.03 29.39 22.67
N GLY A 641 14.75 29.02 22.73
CA GLY A 641 13.92 28.76 21.55
C GLY A 641 13.58 30.02 20.74
N LEU A 642 13.58 31.20 21.36
CA LEU A 642 13.19 32.47 20.73
C LEU A 642 14.34 33.19 19.99
N GLN A 643 15.59 32.98 20.40
CA GLN A 643 16.75 33.68 19.80
C GLN A 643 17.08 33.23 18.36
N GLY A 644 16.53 32.12 17.88
CA GLY A 644 16.74 31.61 16.51
C GLY A 644 16.01 32.37 15.39
N PHE A 645 15.12 33.31 15.74
CA PHE A 645 14.21 33.96 14.77
C PHE A 645 14.81 35.17 14.01
N GLY A 646 15.95 35.71 14.43
CA GLY A 646 16.34 37.08 14.07
C GLY A 646 17.04 37.33 12.71
N LYS A 647 17.20 36.35 11.80
CA LYS A 647 18.11 36.53 10.64
C LYS A 647 17.65 35.91 9.30
N PHE A 648 16.55 36.28 8.63
CA PHE A 648 16.30 35.76 7.25
C PHE A 648 15.52 36.68 6.28
N SER A 649 15.86 36.60 4.98
CA SER A 649 15.43 37.45 3.85
C SER A 649 14.40 36.79 2.89
N GLY A 650 13.79 37.61 2.01
CA GLY A 650 12.44 37.46 1.45
C GLY A 650 12.11 36.46 0.33
N THR A 651 12.79 35.32 0.20
CA THR A 651 12.38 34.28 -0.79
C THR A 651 12.13 32.90 -0.15
N TYR A 652 11.58 32.84 1.07
CA TYR A 652 11.41 31.57 1.80
C TYR A 652 10.22 31.58 2.78
N LEU A 653 9.21 32.44 2.54
CA LEU A 653 8.19 32.79 3.53
C LEU A 653 7.31 31.59 3.97
N ARG A 654 6.91 30.71 3.04
CA ARG A 654 6.00 29.59 3.35
C ARG A 654 6.63 28.56 4.29
N GLY A 655 7.83 28.08 3.98
CA GLY A 655 8.48 27.05 4.79
C GLY A 655 8.77 27.51 6.22
N VAL A 656 9.16 28.77 6.37
CA VAL A 656 9.55 29.35 7.67
C VAL A 656 8.35 29.81 8.49
N ILE A 657 7.34 30.43 7.88
CA ILE A 657 6.20 31.00 8.60
C ILE A 657 5.06 29.98 8.77
N VAL A 658 4.92 29.03 7.85
CA VAL A 658 3.80 28.08 7.84
C VAL A 658 4.25 26.68 8.19
N ASP A 659 5.21 26.10 7.45
CA ASP A 659 5.45 24.65 7.52
C ASP A 659 6.25 24.25 8.77
N ILE A 660 7.27 25.00 9.18
CA ILE A 660 8.05 24.73 10.41
C ILE A 660 7.17 24.87 11.69
N PRO A 661 6.45 25.99 11.92
CA PRO A 661 5.61 26.11 13.10
C PRO A 661 4.47 25.09 13.13
N HIS A 662 3.88 24.76 11.98
CA HIS A 662 2.85 23.72 11.89
C HIS A 662 3.42 22.34 12.23
N ALA A 663 4.59 22.00 11.70
CA ALA A 663 5.24 20.73 12.00
C ALA A 663 5.68 20.62 13.46
N ALA A 664 6.13 21.72 14.07
CA ALA A 664 6.40 21.79 15.51
C ALA A 664 5.13 21.55 16.33
N ALA A 665 4.03 22.24 16.02
CA ALA A 665 2.76 22.10 16.72
C ALA A 665 2.22 20.66 16.65
N GLU A 666 2.29 20.03 15.47
CA GLU A 666 1.91 18.63 15.23
C GLU A 666 2.83 17.65 15.95
N GLY A 667 4.15 17.86 15.89
CA GLY A 667 5.12 17.02 16.59
C GLY A 667 4.92 17.03 18.11
N PHE A 668 4.68 18.22 18.71
CA PHE A 668 4.33 18.33 20.13
C PHE A 668 2.96 17.73 20.45
N ARG A 669 2.00 17.81 19.53
CA ARG A 669 0.67 17.20 19.69
C ARG A 669 0.77 15.68 19.78
N ARG A 670 1.67 15.07 18.99
CA ARG A 670 1.87 13.63 18.88
C ARG A 670 2.85 13.07 19.92
N ALA A 671 3.77 13.88 20.44
CA ALA A 671 4.74 13.49 21.47
C ALA A 671 4.18 12.68 22.68
N PRO A 672 2.92 12.86 23.15
CA PRO A 672 2.33 12.02 24.18
C PRO A 672 2.36 10.50 23.90
N GLN A 673 2.37 10.11 22.63
CA GLN A 673 2.47 8.70 22.24
C GLN A 673 3.77 8.04 22.68
N LEU A 674 4.86 8.82 22.80
CA LEU A 674 6.18 8.31 23.17
C LEU A 674 6.26 7.78 24.61
N TYR A 675 5.28 8.12 25.45
CA TYR A 675 5.18 7.65 26.84
C TYR A 675 3.84 6.98 27.14
N GLY A 676 3.15 6.50 26.10
CA GLY A 676 1.99 5.61 26.20
C GLY A 676 0.63 6.30 26.28
N GLU A 677 0.54 7.61 26.04
CA GLU A 677 -0.75 8.32 25.93
C GLU A 677 -1.25 8.39 24.49
N LYS A 678 -2.56 8.26 24.26
CA LYS A 678 -3.16 8.50 22.94
C LYS A 678 -3.29 10.01 22.68
N PRO A 679 -2.66 10.56 21.62
CA PRO A 679 -2.80 11.96 21.26
C PRO A 679 -4.24 12.33 20.94
N LYS A 680 -4.68 13.51 21.39
CA LYS A 680 -6.02 14.01 21.07
C LYS A 680 -6.06 14.55 19.64
N GLU A 681 -7.11 14.21 18.90
CA GLU A 681 -7.35 14.69 17.54
C GLU A 681 -8.37 15.83 17.53
N TYR A 682 -8.05 16.92 16.82
CA TYR A 682 -8.85 18.14 16.82
C TYR A 682 -9.53 18.43 15.48
N GLY A 683 -9.36 17.54 14.50
CA GLY A 683 -9.87 17.65 13.13
C GLY A 683 -8.78 18.00 12.11
N HIS A 684 -9.17 18.05 10.84
CA HIS A 684 -8.26 18.34 9.71
C HIS A 684 -8.37 19.79 9.25
N VAL A 685 -7.25 20.39 8.87
CA VAL A 685 -7.19 21.74 8.30
C VAL A 685 -7.26 21.66 6.78
N SER A 686 -8.38 22.11 6.22
CA SER A 686 -8.64 22.10 4.76
C SER A 686 -8.69 23.50 4.15
N ASP A 687 -8.97 24.51 4.98
CA ASP A 687 -9.11 25.92 4.62
C ASP A 687 -8.82 26.79 5.87
N TRP A 688 -8.88 28.11 5.71
CA TRP A 688 -8.61 29.03 6.81
C TRP A 688 -9.61 28.87 7.98
N LYS A 689 -10.89 28.57 7.68
CA LYS A 689 -11.95 28.42 8.71
C LYS A 689 -11.70 27.19 9.58
N SER A 690 -11.38 26.07 8.94
CA SER A 690 -10.99 24.84 9.61
C SER A 690 -9.65 24.98 10.33
N GLY A 691 -8.70 25.75 9.78
CA GLY A 691 -7.46 26.13 10.46
C GLY A 691 -7.70 26.84 11.80
N VAL A 692 -8.56 27.85 11.82
CA VAL A 692 -8.98 28.55 13.05
C VAL A 692 -9.69 27.61 14.02
N LYS A 693 -10.61 26.78 13.53
CA LYS A 693 -11.36 25.82 14.36
C LYS A 693 -10.45 24.79 15.03
N VAL A 694 -9.52 24.19 14.27
CA VAL A 694 -8.56 23.20 14.78
C VAL A 694 -7.59 23.86 15.75
N GLY A 695 -7.07 25.06 15.42
CA GLY A 695 -6.20 25.82 16.30
C GLY A 695 -6.83 26.14 17.65
N GLY A 696 -8.08 26.63 17.65
CA GLY A 696 -8.82 26.89 18.89
C GLY A 696 -9.10 25.64 19.72
N LYS A 697 -9.52 24.53 19.08
CA LYS A 697 -9.72 23.25 19.77
C LYS A 697 -8.43 22.69 20.37
N ASN A 698 -7.33 22.75 19.61
CA ASN A 698 -6.02 22.32 20.08
C ASN A 698 -5.53 23.18 21.24
N PHE A 699 -5.75 24.50 21.18
CA PHE A 699 -5.40 25.41 22.26
C PHE A 699 -6.15 25.07 23.54
N VAL A 700 -7.49 25.04 23.50
CA VAL A 700 -8.31 24.75 24.69
C VAL A 700 -8.02 23.34 25.22
N GLY A 701 -7.99 22.34 24.34
CA GLY A 701 -7.76 20.94 24.71
C GLY A 701 -6.35 20.68 25.25
N GLY A 702 -5.33 21.30 24.66
CA GLY A 702 -3.94 21.17 25.10
C GLY A 702 -3.66 21.91 26.40
N MET A 703 -4.21 23.13 26.56
CA MET A 703 -4.09 23.90 27.81
C MET A 703 -4.81 23.22 28.98
N ALA A 704 -6.07 22.82 28.78
CA ALA A 704 -6.84 22.11 29.81
C ALA A 704 -6.23 20.74 30.12
N GLY A 705 -5.82 19.97 29.10
CA GLY A 705 -5.23 18.64 29.26
C GLY A 705 -3.84 18.67 29.92
N GLY A 706 -3.03 19.69 29.67
CA GLY A 706 -1.73 19.87 30.32
C GLY A 706 -1.88 20.19 31.82
N VAL A 707 -2.78 21.12 32.17
CA VAL A 707 -3.02 21.51 33.57
C VAL A 707 -3.74 20.41 34.34
N ALA A 708 -4.79 19.82 33.77
CA ALA A 708 -5.53 18.74 34.43
C ALA A 708 -4.66 17.49 34.62
N GLY A 709 -3.77 17.18 33.68
CA GLY A 709 -2.86 16.03 33.75
C GLY A 709 -1.94 16.06 34.98
N MET A 710 -1.50 17.25 35.41
CA MET A 710 -0.68 17.42 36.61
C MET A 710 -1.39 17.01 37.91
N ILE A 711 -2.72 16.98 37.91
CA ILE A 711 -3.55 16.62 39.07
C ILE A 711 -4.10 15.20 38.91
N THR A 712 -4.59 14.88 37.72
CA THR A 712 -5.33 13.64 37.44
C THR A 712 -4.42 12.42 37.26
N GLU A 713 -3.25 12.55 36.63
CA GLU A 713 -2.32 11.43 36.42
C GLU A 713 -1.67 10.91 37.72
N PRO A 714 -1.25 11.76 38.69
CA PRO A 714 -0.81 11.28 40.01
C PRO A 714 -1.90 10.53 40.78
N LEU A 715 -3.15 11.00 40.73
CA LEU A 715 -4.28 10.36 41.40
C LEU A 715 -4.60 9.00 40.77
N LYS A 716 -4.62 8.93 39.44
CA LYS A 716 -4.84 7.70 38.69
C LYS A 716 -3.70 6.70 38.93
N GLY A 717 -2.46 7.17 38.88
CA GLY A 717 -1.29 6.37 39.21
C GLY A 717 -1.33 5.85 40.65
N ALA A 718 -1.80 6.66 41.61
CA ALA A 718 -1.96 6.23 43.00
C ALA A 718 -3.00 5.10 43.16
N MET A 719 -4.08 5.16 42.38
CA MET A 719 -5.10 4.10 42.35
C MET A 719 -4.57 2.79 41.73
N ASP A 720 -3.74 2.90 40.69
CA ASP A 720 -3.23 1.74 39.94
C ASP A 720 -2.01 1.05 40.60
N GLY A 721 -1.22 1.78 41.39
CA GLY A 721 0.07 1.28 41.90
C GLY A 721 0.55 1.90 43.22
N GLY A 722 -0.33 2.52 44.00
CA GLY A 722 0.02 3.12 45.29
C GLY A 722 1.05 4.26 45.15
N LYS A 723 2.01 4.35 46.07
CA LYS A 723 3.00 5.45 46.09
C LYS A 723 3.88 5.49 44.84
N ASP A 724 4.31 4.32 44.37
CA ASP A 724 5.15 4.22 43.17
C ASP A 724 4.36 4.56 41.90
N GLY A 725 3.07 4.19 41.87
CA GLY A 725 2.15 4.59 40.82
C GLY A 725 1.89 6.10 40.82
N ALA A 726 1.80 6.75 41.99
CA ALA A 726 1.64 8.20 42.11
C ALA A 726 2.85 8.97 41.56
N ILE A 727 4.08 8.49 41.80
CA ILE A 727 5.32 9.07 41.26
C ILE A 727 5.38 8.92 39.73
N LYS A 728 5.00 7.74 39.21
CA LYS A 728 4.88 7.51 37.77
C LYS A 728 3.82 8.43 37.15
N GLY A 729 2.69 8.63 37.84
CA GLY A 729 1.62 9.55 37.44
C GLY A 729 2.07 11.02 37.41
N LEU A 730 2.85 11.46 38.39
CA LEU A 730 3.43 12.81 38.40
C LEU A 730 4.40 13.03 37.24
N THR A 731 5.22 12.02 36.94
CA THR A 731 6.14 12.06 35.80
C THR A 731 5.39 12.16 34.48
N ARG A 732 4.30 11.38 34.33
CA ARG A 732 3.41 11.47 33.15
C ARG A 732 2.71 12.82 33.05
N GLY A 733 2.22 13.37 34.16
CA GLY A 733 1.61 14.70 34.20
C GLY A 733 2.57 15.80 33.73
N ALA A 734 3.82 15.77 34.20
CA ALA A 734 4.86 16.73 33.80
C ALA A 734 5.23 16.60 32.32
N LEU A 735 5.37 15.37 31.80
CA LEU A 735 5.58 15.10 30.37
C LEU A 735 4.38 15.57 29.52
N GLY A 736 3.16 15.36 30.01
CA GLY A 736 1.93 15.86 29.41
C GLY A 736 1.90 17.38 29.29
N MET A 737 2.32 18.10 30.33
CA MET A 737 2.41 19.56 30.30
C MET A 737 3.50 20.04 29.32
N ALA A 738 4.67 19.40 29.34
CA ALA A 738 5.82 19.74 28.49
C ALA A 738 5.57 19.50 26.98
N THR A 739 4.54 18.72 26.62
CA THR A 739 4.19 18.41 25.22
C THR A 739 2.89 19.06 24.78
N LYS A 740 1.81 18.97 25.59
CA LYS A 740 0.47 19.47 25.22
C LYS A 740 0.40 21.01 25.21
N MET A 741 1.09 21.69 26.13
CA MET A 741 1.05 23.16 26.24
C MET A 741 1.82 23.84 25.07
N PRO A 742 3.03 23.40 24.69
CA PRO A 742 3.69 23.94 23.50
C PRO A 742 2.91 23.68 22.22
N SER A 743 2.30 22.49 22.06
CA SER A 743 1.39 22.23 20.94
C SER A 743 0.22 23.23 20.89
N ALA A 744 -0.41 23.49 22.04
CA ALA A 744 -1.49 24.47 22.16
C ALA A 744 -1.04 25.89 21.76
N GLY A 745 0.07 26.37 22.32
CA GLY A 745 0.59 27.71 22.07
C GLY A 745 1.00 27.92 20.61
N ILE A 746 1.81 27.02 20.05
CA ILE A 746 2.27 27.12 18.66
C ILE A 746 1.09 26.89 17.70
N GLY A 747 0.22 25.92 18.00
CA GLY A 747 -0.92 25.56 17.18
C GLY A 747 -1.94 26.68 16.99
N LEU A 748 -2.13 27.54 18.00
CA LEU A 748 -3.08 28.66 17.91
C LEU A 748 -2.78 29.58 16.73
N MET A 749 -1.50 29.74 16.37
CA MET A 749 -1.07 30.50 15.19
C MET A 749 -0.85 29.58 13.98
N ALA A 750 -0.19 28.44 14.17
CA ALA A 750 0.25 27.59 13.07
C ALA A 750 -0.92 26.98 12.26
N TYR A 751 -2.00 26.51 12.90
CA TYR A 751 -3.13 25.92 12.18
C TYR A 751 -3.90 26.95 11.31
N PRO A 752 -4.21 28.18 11.78
CA PRO A 752 -4.75 29.22 10.91
C PRO A 752 -3.87 29.55 9.70
N PHE A 753 -2.56 29.77 9.90
CA PHE A 753 -1.64 30.07 8.79
C PHE A 753 -1.54 28.91 7.80
N HIS A 754 -1.54 27.67 8.29
CA HIS A 754 -1.61 26.49 7.43
C HIS A 754 -2.92 26.46 6.62
N GLY A 755 -4.06 26.78 7.24
CA GLY A 755 -5.36 26.88 6.58
C GLY A 755 -5.42 27.99 5.52
N ILE A 756 -4.79 29.14 5.77
CA ILE A 756 -4.66 30.22 4.76
C ILE A 756 -3.85 29.73 3.57
N SER A 757 -2.70 29.08 3.82
CA SER A 757 -1.88 28.49 2.75
C SER A 757 -2.68 27.50 1.90
N LYS A 758 -3.44 26.60 2.53
CA LYS A 758 -4.36 25.68 1.83
C LYS A 758 -5.46 26.38 1.03
N SER A 759 -5.98 27.50 1.55
CA SER A 759 -6.98 28.31 0.84
C SER A 759 -6.40 28.97 -0.41
N ILE A 760 -5.15 29.42 -0.35
CA ILE A 760 -4.44 29.97 -1.51
C ILE A 760 -4.14 28.86 -2.53
N GLU A 761 -3.61 27.71 -2.09
CA GLU A 761 -3.32 26.57 -2.98
C GLU A 761 -4.56 26.10 -3.74
N SER A 762 -5.70 25.98 -3.05
CA SER A 762 -6.96 25.56 -3.66
C SER A 762 -7.52 26.58 -4.65
N ALA A 763 -7.26 27.87 -4.46
CA ALA A 763 -7.64 28.91 -5.43
C ALA A 763 -6.88 28.81 -6.76
N PHE A 764 -5.65 28.30 -6.76
CA PHE A 764 -4.84 28.11 -7.98
C PHE A 764 -5.05 26.74 -8.66
N ARG A 765 -5.51 25.74 -7.91
CA ARG A 765 -5.71 24.35 -8.37
C ARG A 765 -7.12 24.10 -8.87
N THR A 766 -7.43 24.65 -10.05
CA THR A 766 -8.79 24.63 -10.62
C THR A 766 -8.94 23.84 -11.90
N LYS A 767 -7.85 23.38 -12.52
CA LYS A 767 -7.88 22.71 -13.84
C LYS A 767 -8.55 21.34 -13.72
N THR A 768 -8.06 20.49 -12.83
CA THR A 768 -8.56 19.11 -12.67
C THR A 768 -10.01 19.09 -12.17
N PRO A 769 -10.40 19.86 -11.14
CA PRO A 769 -11.80 19.89 -10.70
C PRO A 769 -12.77 20.32 -11.82
N LYS A 770 -12.40 21.31 -12.64
CA LYS A 770 -13.21 21.73 -13.79
C LYS A 770 -13.31 20.64 -14.85
N ALA A 771 -12.21 19.93 -15.14
CA ALA A 771 -12.21 18.81 -16.08
C ALA A 771 -13.13 17.67 -15.61
N ILE A 772 -13.11 17.34 -14.31
CA ILE A 772 -14.00 16.33 -13.71
C ILE A 772 -15.47 16.76 -13.83
N VAL A 773 -15.80 18.02 -13.50
CA VAL A 773 -17.17 18.55 -13.64
C VAL A 773 -17.64 18.43 -15.10
N ALA A 774 -16.82 18.86 -16.05
CA ALA A 774 -17.16 18.78 -17.47
C ALA A 774 -17.36 17.32 -17.93
N ALA A 775 -16.49 16.40 -17.50
CA ALA A 775 -16.61 14.98 -17.83
C ALA A 775 -17.89 14.35 -17.23
N ARG A 776 -18.20 14.65 -15.96
CA ARG A 776 -19.42 14.14 -15.29
C ARG A 776 -20.71 14.69 -15.90
N LEU A 777 -20.72 15.94 -16.37
CA LEU A 777 -21.87 16.51 -17.09
C LEU A 777 -22.08 15.81 -18.44
N ARG A 778 -21.02 15.61 -19.24
CA ARG A 778 -21.11 14.85 -20.50
C ARG A 778 -21.57 13.41 -20.28
N GLU A 779 -21.04 12.77 -19.23
CA GLU A 779 -21.47 11.43 -18.82
C GLU A 779 -22.94 11.40 -18.40
N GLY A 780 -23.40 12.37 -17.60
CA GLY A 780 -24.79 12.44 -17.14
C GLY A 780 -25.78 12.50 -18.29
N TYR A 781 -25.51 13.37 -19.27
CA TYR A 781 -26.30 13.46 -20.50
C TYR A 781 -26.36 12.13 -21.26
N ALA A 782 -25.20 11.52 -21.54
CA ALA A 782 -25.13 10.25 -22.28
C ALA A 782 -25.78 9.08 -21.51
N HIS A 783 -25.67 9.08 -20.18
CA HIS A 783 -26.26 8.06 -19.32
C HIS A 783 -27.79 8.18 -19.24
N ALA A 784 -28.32 9.40 -19.12
CA ALA A 784 -29.76 9.65 -19.12
C ALA A 784 -30.40 9.19 -20.45
N GLN A 785 -29.75 9.48 -21.58
CA GLN A 785 -30.20 9.00 -22.89
C GLN A 785 -30.21 7.47 -23.02
N ARG A 786 -29.24 6.79 -22.40
CA ARG A 786 -29.15 5.32 -22.44
C ARG A 786 -30.24 4.65 -21.63
N LEU A 787 -30.60 5.22 -20.48
CA LEU A 787 -31.66 4.66 -19.64
C LEU A 787 -33.04 4.73 -20.30
N GLN A 788 -33.23 5.62 -21.28
CA GLN A 788 -34.49 5.78 -22.04
C GLN A 788 -35.73 5.87 -21.14
N LEU A 789 -35.61 6.57 -20.01
CA LEU A 789 -36.71 6.73 -19.06
C LEU A 789 -37.92 7.38 -19.74
N SER A 790 -39.10 6.82 -19.49
CA SER A 790 -40.39 7.37 -19.91
C SER A 790 -40.61 8.76 -19.32
N LYS A 791 -41.53 9.53 -19.93
CA LYS A 791 -41.90 10.84 -19.37
C LYS A 791 -42.45 10.73 -17.95
N GLU A 792 -43.19 9.67 -17.66
CA GLU A 792 -43.75 9.39 -16.34
C GLU A 792 -42.65 9.18 -15.29
N GLU A 793 -41.63 8.38 -15.62
CA GLU A 793 -40.48 8.16 -14.72
C GLU A 793 -39.65 9.45 -14.50
N GLN A 794 -39.50 10.28 -15.54
CA GLN A 794 -38.83 11.57 -15.40
C GLN A 794 -39.63 12.53 -14.51
N GLU A 795 -40.96 12.57 -14.66
CA GLU A 795 -41.85 13.35 -13.80
C GLU A 795 -41.81 12.84 -12.35
N GLU A 796 -41.69 11.53 -12.12
CA GLU A 796 -41.52 10.96 -10.78
C GLU A 796 -40.24 11.47 -10.10
N VAL A 797 -39.11 11.50 -10.81
CA VAL A 797 -37.85 12.07 -10.30
C VAL A 797 -38.04 13.53 -9.87
N VAL A 798 -38.77 14.32 -10.66
CA VAL A 798 -39.07 15.72 -10.35
C VAL A 798 -39.99 15.84 -9.13
N GLN A 799 -41.03 15.01 -9.03
CA GLN A 799 -41.96 15.00 -7.89
C GLN A 799 -41.25 14.64 -6.58
N VAL A 800 -40.40 13.60 -6.59
CA VAL A 800 -39.61 13.19 -5.42
C VAL A 800 -38.67 14.32 -4.98
N PHE A 801 -38.04 15.02 -5.93
CA PHE A 801 -37.22 16.20 -5.61
C PHE A 801 -38.01 17.30 -4.89
N ASP A 802 -39.19 17.67 -5.42
CA ASP A 802 -40.05 18.70 -4.82
C ASP A 802 -40.54 18.29 -3.41
N ILE A 803 -40.88 17.00 -3.21
CA ILE A 803 -41.25 16.44 -1.90
C ILE A 803 -40.09 16.52 -0.91
N LEU A 804 -38.89 16.13 -1.32
CA LEU A 804 -37.71 16.17 -0.46
C LEU A 804 -37.37 17.59 -0.03
N LEU A 805 -37.45 18.58 -0.94
CA LEU A 805 -37.25 19.98 -0.57
C LEU A 805 -38.33 20.51 0.38
N SER A 806 -39.59 20.15 0.15
CA SER A 806 -40.71 20.58 0.99
C SER A 806 -40.64 19.98 2.40
N SER A 807 -40.26 18.69 2.50
CA SER A 807 -40.14 17.97 3.78
C SER A 807 -39.00 18.50 4.67
N MET A 808 -37.94 19.07 4.08
CA MET A 808 -36.82 19.68 4.80
C MET A 808 -37.04 21.14 5.19
N ALA A 809 -38.08 21.79 4.66
CA ALA A 809 -38.46 23.16 4.97
C ALA A 809 -39.42 23.26 6.17
N ALA A 810 -40.11 22.16 6.50
CA ALA A 810 -40.89 21.96 7.72
C ALA A 810 -39.99 21.59 8.90
#